data_AF-A0A829ZT05-F1
#
_entry.id   AF-A0A829ZT05-F1
#
_cell.length_a   1.000
_cell.length_b   1.000
_cell.length_c   1.000
_cell.angle_alpha   90.00
_cell.angle_beta   90.00
_cell.angle_gamma   90.00
#
_symmetry.space_group_name_H-M   'P 1'
#
loop_
_entity.id
_entity.type
_entity.pdbx_description
1 polymer ?
#
loop_
_entity_poly.entity_id
_entity_poly.type
_entity_poly.pdbx_seq_one_letter_code
_entity_poly.pdbx_strand_id
1 'polypeptide(L)'
;MKIATILDQIDLGSMALPEFQRGYVWNRDQVRGLMQSLYRRYPIGSLLVWVTRSEGAASRGDQAPAPGVVKLLLDGQQRITTLYGIIRGRPPRFFDGNAQAFTGLYFHLEDEVFEFYMPTKMKDNPLWVNITELMQAGVGKFIGRLYAVPELANRMEVYIQRLTAIDGIKNIDLHVEEVTGEDKTIDVVVDIFNRVNSGGTKLSQGDLALAKICAAWPEARQAMKEVLVGWEKAGFHFNLDWLLRNITTILTGEASFSALKDVNAPQFQKGLVLAQDACNYLLNMISGRLGLDHDRVLGGRYAFPVMTRYLVLRGGKLKDARERDRLLYWYVHSFLWGRFAGSTETVLNQDLKVLEPVDGALDRLIEQLRLSRGSLTIRPEDFAGWSLGARFYPMLYLLTRVYGARDWCSGVPLSANLLGKLNALQVHHIFPKALLYEHGYQKAEVNAIANLCFLTQGANLAISDRRPEVYLEEVEKRFPGALASQWVPLDRELWRVENYREFLAERRRLLAAAANRFVEELLNGSPAAPAAVSYSTTLEAAPAPMAADDEEIGALLEWLQANKLPRPELDFEICGPAGEVLTVVDLAWPNGVQEGYSQPVALVLQEDREQNRILNQLGYRYFNSAKDLRAYLEKLVGIAGEEEEVGH
;
A
#
# COMPACT_ATOMS: atom_id res chain seq x y z
N MET A 1 -32.78 17.47 -13.64
CA MET A 1 -32.13 16.88 -14.84
C MET A 1 -32.22 15.37 -14.71
N LYS A 2 -32.74 14.68 -15.73
CA LYS A 2 -32.92 13.22 -15.67
C LYS A 2 -31.58 12.49 -15.63
N ILE A 3 -31.52 11.37 -14.88
CA ILE A 3 -30.33 10.51 -14.81
C ILE A 3 -29.87 10.11 -16.22
N ALA A 4 -30.77 9.63 -17.09
CA ALA A 4 -30.42 9.26 -18.46
C ALA A 4 -29.71 10.39 -19.22
N THR A 5 -30.23 11.62 -19.11
CA THR A 5 -29.65 12.81 -19.76
C THR A 5 -28.26 13.13 -19.21
N ILE A 6 -28.02 12.95 -17.91
CA ILE A 6 -26.69 13.12 -17.32
C ILE A 6 -25.70 12.10 -17.90
N LEU A 7 -26.12 10.84 -18.03
CA LEU A 7 -25.27 9.79 -18.60
C LEU A 7 -24.99 10.03 -20.09
N ASP A 8 -25.99 10.49 -20.85
CA ASP A 8 -25.81 10.88 -22.25
C ASP A 8 -24.80 12.04 -22.38
N GLN A 9 -24.83 13.03 -21.47
CA GLN A 9 -23.86 14.13 -21.46
C GLN A 9 -22.44 13.66 -21.19
N ILE A 10 -22.26 12.64 -20.36
CA ILE A 10 -20.97 11.98 -20.13
C ILE A 10 -20.50 11.24 -21.38
N ASP A 11 -21.38 10.49 -22.05
CA ASP A 11 -21.05 9.79 -23.29
C ASP A 11 -20.60 10.75 -24.40
N LEU A 12 -21.24 11.93 -24.47
CA LEU A 12 -20.93 12.99 -25.42
C LEU A 12 -19.71 13.85 -25.04
N GLY A 13 -19.10 13.66 -23.86
CA GLY A 13 -17.99 14.47 -23.37
C GLY A 13 -18.37 15.92 -23.00
N SER A 14 -19.67 16.21 -22.88
CA SER A 14 -20.19 17.51 -22.45
C SER A 14 -20.28 17.63 -20.92
N MET A 15 -20.23 16.50 -20.20
CA MET A 15 -20.03 16.42 -18.77
C MET A 15 -18.83 15.51 -18.45
N ALA A 16 -17.92 15.95 -17.59
CA ALA A 16 -16.71 15.21 -17.24
C ALA A 16 -16.35 15.35 -15.75
N LEU A 17 -15.43 14.51 -15.28
CA LEU A 17 -14.85 14.66 -13.94
C LEU A 17 -13.64 15.59 -14.00
N PRO A 18 -13.53 16.59 -13.11
CA PRO A 18 -12.29 17.32 -12.93
C PRO A 18 -11.14 16.37 -12.53
N GLU A 19 -9.95 16.59 -13.07
CA GLU A 19 -8.78 15.73 -12.78
C GLU A 19 -8.40 15.68 -11.30
N PHE A 20 -8.66 16.79 -10.60
CA PHE A 20 -8.33 16.97 -9.20
C PHE A 20 -9.15 16.13 -8.22
N GLN A 21 -10.28 15.58 -8.64
CA GLN A 21 -11.04 14.66 -7.78
C GLN A 21 -10.26 13.37 -7.54
N ARG A 22 -10.55 12.59 -6.51
CA ARG A 22 -9.89 11.28 -6.32
C ARG A 22 -10.46 10.19 -7.22
N GLY A 23 -9.89 8.99 -7.18
CA GLY A 23 -10.45 7.80 -7.84
C GLY A 23 -11.84 7.41 -7.31
N TYR A 24 -12.43 6.38 -7.90
CA TYR A 24 -13.65 5.76 -7.39
C TYR A 24 -13.36 4.93 -6.14
N VAL A 25 -14.09 5.20 -5.06
CA VAL A 25 -13.82 4.61 -3.73
C VAL A 25 -15.06 3.99 -3.07
N TRP A 26 -16.20 3.94 -3.76
CA TRP A 26 -17.43 3.38 -3.19
C TRP A 26 -17.39 1.85 -3.11
N ASN A 27 -17.91 1.31 -2.02
CA ASN A 27 -18.12 -0.13 -1.83
C ASN A 27 -19.51 -0.60 -2.30
N ARG A 28 -19.69 -1.92 -2.31
CA ARG A 28 -20.96 -2.56 -2.68
C ARG A 28 -22.14 -2.15 -1.81
N ASP A 29 -21.92 -1.91 -0.52
CA ASP A 29 -22.98 -1.49 0.39
C ASP A 29 -23.50 -0.09 0.06
N GLN A 30 -22.61 0.83 -0.33
CA GLN A 30 -22.97 2.16 -0.80
C GLN A 30 -23.69 2.10 -2.15
N VAL A 31 -23.24 1.25 -3.07
CA VAL A 31 -23.93 1.02 -4.36
C VAL A 31 -25.34 0.48 -4.13
N ARG A 32 -25.48 -0.53 -3.26
CA ARG A 32 -26.76 -1.12 -2.85
C ARG A 32 -27.67 -0.07 -2.21
N GLY A 33 -27.14 0.70 -1.26
CA GLY A 33 -27.86 1.76 -0.56
C GLY A 33 -28.35 2.87 -1.49
N LEU A 34 -27.53 3.27 -2.48
CA LEU A 34 -27.93 4.21 -3.52
C LEU A 34 -29.10 3.66 -4.35
N MET A 35 -28.99 2.43 -4.84
CA MET A 35 -30.03 1.81 -5.68
C MET A 35 -31.32 1.58 -4.91
N GLN A 36 -31.23 1.16 -3.64
CA GLN A 36 -32.39 1.05 -2.75
C GLN A 36 -33.08 2.40 -2.55
N SER A 37 -32.30 3.47 -2.33
CA SER A 37 -32.84 4.82 -2.14
C SER A 37 -33.57 5.32 -3.40
N LEU A 38 -32.97 5.12 -4.58
CA LEU A 38 -33.58 5.49 -5.86
C LEU A 38 -34.86 4.72 -6.14
N TYR A 39 -34.86 3.41 -5.90
CA TYR A 39 -36.03 2.56 -6.04
C TYR A 39 -37.18 3.02 -5.13
N ARG A 40 -36.88 3.35 -3.86
CA ARG A 40 -37.86 3.88 -2.89
C ARG A 40 -38.18 5.36 -3.05
N ARG A 41 -37.62 6.04 -4.06
CA ARG A 41 -37.77 7.49 -4.30
C ARG A 41 -37.32 8.37 -3.12
N TYR A 42 -36.34 7.89 -2.35
CA TYR A 42 -35.70 8.68 -1.31
C TYR A 42 -34.72 9.69 -1.92
N PRO A 43 -34.58 10.90 -1.33
CA PRO A 43 -33.59 11.86 -1.79
C PRO A 43 -32.17 11.30 -1.68
N ILE A 44 -31.38 11.44 -2.76
CA ILE A 44 -29.97 11.00 -2.80
C ILE A 44 -28.99 12.17 -2.82
N GLY A 45 -29.45 13.38 -2.51
CA GLY A 45 -28.69 14.64 -2.60
C GLY A 45 -28.71 15.27 -4.01
N SER A 46 -28.29 16.52 -4.10
CA SER A 46 -28.10 17.24 -5.37
C SER A 46 -26.75 16.89 -6.03
N LEU A 47 -26.55 17.32 -7.27
CA LEU A 47 -25.25 17.38 -7.92
C LEU A 47 -24.77 18.82 -7.94
N LEU A 48 -23.46 19.02 -7.86
CA LEU A 48 -22.84 20.30 -8.08
C LEU A 48 -21.98 20.21 -9.34
N VAL A 49 -22.18 21.13 -10.27
CA VAL A 49 -21.51 21.13 -11.57
C VAL A 49 -20.89 22.50 -11.83
N TRP A 50 -19.66 22.54 -12.30
CA TRP A 50 -19.01 23.76 -12.78
C TRP A 50 -19.13 23.86 -14.30
N VAL A 51 -19.69 24.95 -14.78
CA VAL A 51 -19.87 25.21 -16.21
C VAL A 51 -18.73 26.13 -16.67
N THR A 52 -17.86 25.62 -17.52
CA THR A 52 -16.67 26.34 -18.00
C THR A 52 -16.41 26.10 -19.49
N ARG A 53 -15.55 26.90 -20.11
CA ARG A 53 -15.15 26.70 -21.52
C ARG A 53 -14.15 25.55 -21.64
N SER A 54 -14.21 24.80 -22.74
CA SER A 54 -13.35 23.65 -23.01
C SER A 54 -11.84 23.95 -22.92
N GLU A 55 -11.43 25.18 -23.19
CA GLU A 55 -10.02 25.63 -23.12
C GLU A 55 -9.47 25.75 -21.68
N GLY A 56 -10.34 25.76 -20.66
CA GLY A 56 -9.97 25.83 -19.24
C GLY A 56 -10.39 24.62 -18.42
N ALA A 57 -10.89 23.56 -19.06
CA ALA A 57 -11.45 22.37 -18.42
C ALA A 57 -10.46 21.19 -18.46
N ALA A 58 -9.59 21.08 -17.46
CA ALA A 58 -8.82 19.86 -17.23
C ALA A 58 -9.76 18.74 -16.77
N SER A 59 -9.98 17.73 -17.61
CA SER A 59 -10.87 16.59 -17.32
C SER A 59 -10.13 15.26 -17.35
N ARG A 60 -10.48 14.36 -16.44
CA ARG A 60 -9.85 13.04 -16.34
C ARG A 60 -10.17 12.17 -17.57
N GLY A 61 -9.17 11.47 -18.09
CA GLY A 61 -9.28 10.49 -19.19
C GLY A 61 -9.05 11.09 -20.59
N ASP A 62 -8.70 10.25 -21.58
CA ASP A 62 -8.29 10.65 -22.95
C ASP A 62 -9.40 11.29 -23.84
N GLN A 63 -10.43 11.90 -23.26
CA GLN A 63 -11.41 12.67 -24.04
C GLN A 63 -11.03 14.14 -24.07
N ALA A 64 -10.75 14.65 -25.28
CA ALA A 64 -10.82 16.08 -25.52
C ALA A 64 -12.24 16.56 -25.20
N PRO A 65 -12.42 17.58 -24.35
CA PRO A 65 -13.73 18.13 -24.06
C PRO A 65 -14.45 18.52 -25.35
N ALA A 66 -15.78 18.33 -25.40
CA ALA A 66 -16.57 18.80 -26.53
C ALA A 66 -16.31 20.31 -26.75
N PRO A 67 -16.14 20.78 -28.00
CA PRO A 67 -15.89 22.19 -28.27
C PRO A 67 -17.00 23.07 -27.68
N GLY A 68 -16.63 24.11 -26.92
CA GLY A 68 -17.59 25.06 -26.34
C GLY A 68 -17.62 24.99 -24.82
N VAL A 69 -18.76 24.61 -24.25
CA VAL A 69 -19.01 24.64 -22.80
C VAL A 69 -19.05 23.21 -22.25
N VAL A 70 -18.25 22.97 -21.20
CA VAL A 70 -18.12 21.69 -20.52
C VAL A 70 -18.65 21.82 -19.10
N LYS A 71 -19.33 20.77 -18.63
CA LYS A 71 -19.85 20.62 -17.28
C LYS A 71 -18.93 19.71 -16.47
N LEU A 72 -18.16 20.28 -15.54
CA LEU A 72 -17.31 19.51 -14.63
C LEU A 72 -18.08 19.13 -13.37
N LEU A 73 -18.27 17.84 -13.13
CA LEU A 73 -19.02 17.32 -11.99
C LEU A 73 -18.20 17.50 -10.71
N LEU A 74 -18.55 18.47 -9.87
CA LEU A 74 -17.87 18.78 -8.62
C LEU A 74 -18.36 17.89 -7.47
N ASP A 75 -19.66 17.66 -7.35
CA ASP A 75 -20.20 16.77 -6.32
C ASP A 75 -21.14 15.72 -6.91
N GLY A 76 -21.13 14.53 -6.31
CA GLY A 76 -21.89 13.37 -6.79
C GLY A 76 -21.13 12.47 -7.74
N GLN A 77 -19.80 12.65 -7.89
CA GLN A 77 -18.91 11.79 -8.68
C GLN A 77 -19.21 10.29 -8.46
N GLN A 78 -19.20 9.85 -7.20
CA GLN A 78 -19.33 8.43 -6.86
C GLN A 78 -20.74 7.90 -7.21
N ARG A 79 -21.79 8.71 -6.99
CA ARG A 79 -23.18 8.41 -7.34
C ARG A 79 -23.35 8.25 -8.85
N ILE A 80 -22.88 9.22 -9.62
CA ILE A 80 -23.02 9.24 -11.08
C ILE A 80 -22.16 8.18 -11.73
N THR A 81 -20.94 7.94 -11.24
CA THR A 81 -20.07 6.85 -11.73
C THR A 81 -20.72 5.48 -11.50
N THR A 82 -21.33 5.27 -10.34
CA THR A 82 -22.08 4.03 -10.01
C THR A 82 -23.26 3.83 -10.97
N LEU A 83 -24.07 4.87 -11.16
CA LEU A 83 -25.23 4.84 -12.07
C LEU A 83 -24.81 4.61 -13.52
N TYR A 84 -23.75 5.27 -13.97
CA TYR A 84 -23.16 5.05 -15.29
C TYR A 84 -22.76 3.59 -15.46
N GLY A 85 -22.00 3.04 -14.50
CA GLY A 85 -21.55 1.65 -14.49
C GLY A 85 -22.70 0.64 -14.59
N ILE A 86 -23.74 0.82 -13.77
CA ILE A 86 -24.91 -0.09 -13.75
C ILE A 86 -25.75 0.04 -15.03
N ILE A 87 -26.06 1.26 -15.47
CA ILE A 87 -27.00 1.52 -16.57
C ILE A 87 -26.35 1.25 -17.93
N ARG A 88 -25.09 1.64 -18.11
CA ARG A 88 -24.34 1.40 -19.36
C ARG A 88 -23.66 0.03 -19.38
N GLY A 89 -23.54 -0.65 -18.25
CA GLY A 89 -22.86 -1.93 -18.11
C GLY A 89 -21.34 -1.89 -18.28
N ARG A 90 -20.77 -0.68 -18.26
CA ARG A 90 -19.32 -0.44 -18.36
C ARG A 90 -18.94 0.80 -17.56
N PRO A 91 -17.72 0.85 -16.98
CA PRO A 91 -17.22 2.07 -16.35
C PRO A 91 -17.12 3.24 -17.37
N PRO A 92 -17.27 4.49 -16.93
CA PRO A 92 -16.97 5.66 -17.77
C PRO A 92 -15.46 5.72 -18.09
N ARG A 93 -15.07 6.43 -19.15
CA ARG A 93 -13.66 6.50 -19.58
C ARG A 93 -12.71 7.10 -18.55
N PHE A 94 -13.22 8.00 -17.71
CA PHE A 94 -12.49 8.63 -16.61
C PHE A 94 -12.40 7.78 -15.33
N PHE A 95 -12.86 6.53 -15.38
CA PHE A 95 -12.93 5.66 -14.22
C PHE A 95 -11.53 5.24 -13.75
N ASP A 96 -11.21 5.55 -12.51
CA ASP A 96 -9.98 5.16 -11.81
C ASP A 96 -10.36 4.41 -10.53
N GLY A 97 -10.53 3.09 -10.61
CA GLY A 97 -10.94 2.24 -9.48
C GLY A 97 -11.25 0.80 -9.89
N ASN A 98 -11.91 0.05 -8.99
CA ASN A 98 -12.35 -1.33 -9.24
C ASN A 98 -13.79 -1.37 -9.76
N ALA A 99 -13.99 -1.79 -11.02
CA ALA A 99 -15.31 -1.87 -11.64
C ALA A 99 -16.21 -2.93 -10.98
N GLN A 100 -15.64 -3.93 -10.30
CA GLN A 100 -16.40 -4.99 -9.61
C GLN A 100 -17.30 -4.46 -8.48
N ALA A 101 -17.04 -3.24 -8.01
CA ALA A 101 -17.82 -2.56 -6.97
C ALA A 101 -19.29 -2.34 -7.38
N PHE A 102 -19.60 -2.21 -8.67
CA PHE A 102 -20.97 -1.97 -9.16
C PHE A 102 -21.46 -2.98 -10.21
N THR A 103 -20.63 -3.94 -10.62
CA THR A 103 -21.06 -5.02 -11.53
C THR A 103 -21.70 -6.18 -10.76
N GLY A 104 -22.66 -6.87 -11.40
CA GLY A 104 -23.28 -8.05 -10.82
C GLY A 104 -24.32 -7.75 -9.74
N LEU A 105 -24.97 -6.58 -9.82
CA LEU A 105 -26.09 -6.21 -8.94
C LEU A 105 -27.39 -6.84 -9.43
N TYR A 106 -28.12 -7.48 -8.50
CA TYR A 106 -29.41 -8.09 -8.72
C TYR A 106 -30.47 -7.48 -7.78
N PHE A 107 -31.73 -7.60 -8.17
CA PHE A 107 -32.89 -7.23 -7.34
C PHE A 107 -33.82 -8.42 -7.20
N HIS A 108 -34.26 -8.69 -5.97
CA HIS A 108 -35.25 -9.72 -5.70
C HIS A 108 -36.66 -9.14 -5.83
N LEU A 109 -37.42 -9.67 -6.79
CA LEU A 109 -38.75 -9.15 -7.10
C LEU A 109 -39.75 -9.34 -5.97
N GLU A 110 -39.58 -10.29 -5.05
CA GLU A 110 -40.50 -10.51 -3.93
C GLU A 110 -40.14 -9.65 -2.71
N ASP A 111 -38.88 -9.70 -2.29
CA ASP A 111 -38.40 -9.07 -1.05
C ASP A 111 -37.99 -7.60 -1.21
N GLU A 112 -37.90 -7.12 -2.46
CA GLU A 112 -37.53 -5.74 -2.81
C GLU A 112 -36.13 -5.32 -2.31
N VAL A 113 -35.21 -6.28 -2.29
CA VAL A 113 -33.82 -6.09 -1.89
C VAL A 113 -32.87 -6.12 -3.07
N PHE A 114 -31.88 -5.24 -3.03
CA PHE A 114 -30.73 -5.28 -3.93
C PHE A 114 -29.61 -6.10 -3.30
N GLU A 115 -29.06 -7.06 -4.04
CA GLU A 115 -27.89 -7.85 -3.61
C GLU A 115 -26.99 -8.14 -4.80
N PHE A 116 -25.71 -8.33 -4.52
CA PHE A 116 -24.78 -8.77 -5.55
C PHE A 116 -24.82 -10.28 -5.73
N TYR A 117 -24.50 -10.73 -6.94
CA TYR A 117 -24.66 -12.12 -7.33
C TYR A 117 -24.00 -13.11 -6.36
N MET A 118 -24.81 -14.06 -5.88
CA MET A 118 -24.37 -15.19 -5.06
C MET A 118 -25.00 -16.46 -5.65
N PRO A 119 -24.21 -17.38 -6.24
CA PRO A 119 -24.74 -18.57 -6.91
C PRO A 119 -25.68 -19.39 -6.02
N THR A 120 -25.28 -19.62 -4.76
CA THR A 120 -26.04 -20.41 -3.76
C THR A 120 -27.44 -19.86 -3.49
N LYS A 121 -27.64 -18.54 -3.63
CA LYS A 121 -28.91 -17.86 -3.38
C LYS A 121 -29.73 -17.59 -4.65
N MET A 122 -29.04 -17.35 -5.76
CA MET A 122 -29.65 -16.74 -6.95
C MET A 122 -29.71 -17.67 -8.16
N LYS A 123 -28.93 -18.75 -8.18
CA LYS A 123 -28.93 -19.71 -9.28
C LYS A 123 -30.33 -20.33 -9.39
N ASP A 124 -30.85 -20.39 -10.62
CA ASP A 124 -32.15 -20.95 -10.99
C ASP A 124 -33.39 -20.28 -10.35
N ASN A 125 -33.24 -19.17 -9.61
CA ASN A 125 -34.36 -18.42 -9.05
C ASN A 125 -34.77 -17.25 -9.98
N PRO A 126 -35.94 -17.31 -10.65
CA PRO A 126 -36.38 -16.32 -11.62
C PRO A 126 -36.74 -14.96 -11.02
N LEU A 127 -36.90 -14.86 -9.69
CA LEU A 127 -37.20 -13.62 -8.99
C LEU A 127 -35.97 -12.72 -8.81
N TRP A 128 -34.76 -13.26 -9.02
CA TRP A 128 -33.53 -12.47 -9.05
C TRP A 128 -33.27 -11.90 -10.44
N VAL A 129 -33.35 -10.56 -10.54
CA VAL A 129 -33.21 -9.84 -11.80
C VAL A 129 -31.87 -9.13 -11.85
N ASN A 130 -31.05 -9.43 -12.85
CA ASN A 130 -29.81 -8.69 -13.11
C ASN A 130 -30.15 -7.26 -13.53
N ILE A 131 -29.70 -6.27 -12.74
CA ILE A 131 -30.09 -4.88 -12.94
C ILE A 131 -29.44 -4.27 -14.18
N THR A 132 -28.17 -4.57 -14.46
CA THR A 132 -27.50 -4.08 -15.66
C THR A 132 -28.19 -4.59 -16.92
N GLU A 133 -28.52 -5.88 -16.96
CA GLU A 133 -29.26 -6.48 -18.08
C GLU A 133 -30.64 -5.83 -18.23
N LEU A 134 -31.36 -5.59 -17.13
CA LEU A 134 -32.65 -4.88 -17.14
C LEU A 134 -32.52 -3.46 -17.72
N MET A 135 -31.52 -2.69 -17.28
CA MET A 135 -31.33 -1.32 -17.72
C MET A 135 -31.02 -1.21 -19.21
N GLN A 136 -30.29 -2.18 -19.77
CA GLN A 136 -29.88 -2.23 -21.17
C GLN A 136 -30.94 -2.84 -22.10
N ALA A 137 -31.58 -3.93 -21.71
CA ALA A 137 -32.54 -4.66 -22.54
C ALA A 137 -33.99 -4.21 -22.35
N GLY A 138 -34.28 -3.49 -21.27
CA GLY A 138 -35.62 -3.06 -20.89
C GLY A 138 -36.46 -4.18 -20.24
N VAL A 139 -37.64 -3.79 -19.74
CA VAL A 139 -38.51 -4.68 -18.93
C VAL A 139 -39.06 -5.88 -19.71
N GLY A 140 -39.29 -5.75 -21.02
CA GLY A 140 -40.01 -6.76 -21.82
C GLY A 140 -39.38 -8.16 -21.79
N LYS A 141 -38.04 -8.23 -21.80
CA LYS A 141 -37.30 -9.50 -21.71
C LYS A 141 -37.59 -10.24 -20.40
N PHE A 142 -37.66 -9.50 -19.30
CA PHE A 142 -37.87 -10.05 -17.96
C PHE A 142 -39.33 -10.43 -17.73
N ILE A 143 -40.25 -9.63 -18.28
CA ILE A 143 -41.68 -9.96 -18.31
C ILE A 143 -41.89 -11.33 -19.00
N GLY A 144 -41.24 -11.55 -20.14
CA GLY A 144 -41.28 -12.85 -20.83
C GLY A 144 -40.75 -14.01 -19.99
N ARG A 145 -39.65 -13.80 -19.24
CA ARG A 145 -39.10 -14.81 -18.31
C ARG A 145 -40.07 -15.15 -17.18
N LEU A 146 -40.75 -14.15 -16.61
CA LEU A 146 -41.73 -14.36 -15.54
C LEU A 146 -42.95 -15.13 -16.04
N TYR A 147 -43.46 -14.82 -17.24
CA TYR A 147 -44.59 -15.55 -17.83
C TYR A 147 -44.29 -17.03 -18.10
N ALA A 148 -43.02 -17.41 -18.25
CA ALA A 148 -42.62 -18.80 -18.42
C ALA A 148 -42.68 -19.62 -17.12
N VAL A 149 -42.94 -19.00 -15.97
CA VAL A 149 -43.00 -19.64 -14.65
C VAL A 149 -44.44 -19.58 -14.11
N PRO A 150 -45.25 -20.65 -14.26
CA PRO A 150 -46.67 -20.64 -13.93
C PRO A 150 -46.98 -20.27 -12.47
N GLU A 151 -46.07 -20.62 -11.56
CA GLU A 151 -46.17 -20.39 -10.11
C GLU A 151 -46.23 -18.89 -9.74
N LEU A 152 -45.73 -18.01 -10.60
CA LEU A 152 -45.66 -16.57 -10.37
C LEU A 152 -46.91 -15.81 -10.88
N ALA A 153 -47.86 -16.50 -11.50
CA ALA A 153 -49.01 -15.88 -12.18
C ALA A 153 -49.86 -14.99 -11.26
N ASN A 154 -50.00 -15.37 -9.99
CA ASN A 154 -50.80 -14.65 -8.99
C ASN A 154 -50.18 -13.32 -8.52
N ARG A 155 -48.87 -13.10 -8.76
CA ARG A 155 -48.11 -11.90 -8.35
C ARG A 155 -47.54 -11.13 -9.55
N MET A 156 -47.90 -11.53 -10.77
CA MET A 156 -47.35 -11.01 -12.02
C MET A 156 -47.47 -9.48 -12.11
N GLU A 157 -48.63 -8.92 -11.78
CA GLU A 157 -48.86 -7.48 -11.81
C GLU A 157 -47.86 -6.74 -10.90
N VAL A 158 -47.66 -7.24 -9.69
CA VAL A 158 -46.71 -6.68 -8.72
C VAL A 158 -45.28 -6.75 -9.25
N TYR A 159 -44.87 -7.87 -9.84
CA TYR A 159 -43.53 -8.00 -10.40
C TYR A 159 -43.28 -7.11 -11.61
N ILE A 160 -44.27 -6.96 -12.51
CA ILE A 160 -44.19 -6.04 -13.64
C ILE A 160 -44.08 -4.59 -13.15
N GLN A 161 -44.86 -4.21 -12.14
CA GLN A 161 -44.76 -2.88 -11.53
C GLN A 161 -43.37 -2.64 -10.93
N ARG A 162 -42.81 -3.62 -10.20
CA ARG A 162 -41.45 -3.53 -9.61
C ARG A 162 -40.35 -3.45 -10.68
N LEU A 163 -40.42 -4.24 -11.75
CA LEU A 163 -39.52 -4.15 -12.90
C LEU A 163 -39.57 -2.76 -13.55
N THR A 164 -40.77 -2.23 -13.75
CA THR A 164 -41.00 -0.91 -14.33
C THR A 164 -40.47 0.21 -13.41
N ALA A 165 -40.63 0.05 -12.10
CA ALA A 165 -40.10 1.00 -11.11
C ALA A 165 -38.57 1.08 -11.15
N ILE A 166 -37.88 -0.07 -11.31
CA ILE A 166 -36.42 -0.13 -11.43
C ILE A 166 -35.97 0.50 -12.75
N ASP A 167 -36.56 0.11 -13.89
CA ASP A 167 -36.23 0.71 -15.20
C ASP A 167 -36.46 2.23 -15.20
N GLY A 168 -37.51 2.67 -14.50
CA GLY A 168 -37.87 4.07 -14.29
C GLY A 168 -36.85 4.90 -13.52
N ILE A 169 -35.83 4.29 -12.89
CA ILE A 169 -34.72 5.02 -12.24
C ILE A 169 -34.00 5.91 -13.25
N LYS A 170 -33.85 5.48 -14.51
CA LYS A 170 -33.27 6.28 -15.61
C LYS A 170 -33.95 7.65 -15.78
N ASN A 171 -35.22 7.75 -15.42
CA ASN A 171 -36.06 8.93 -15.58
C ASN A 171 -36.20 9.76 -14.30
N ILE A 172 -35.51 9.42 -13.22
CA ILE A 172 -35.49 10.24 -12.00
C ILE A 172 -34.78 11.56 -12.29
N ASP A 173 -35.42 12.66 -11.89
CA ASP A 173 -34.82 13.98 -11.93
C ASP A 173 -33.94 14.23 -10.70
N LEU A 174 -32.68 14.56 -10.94
CA LEU A 174 -31.75 15.06 -9.94
C LEU A 174 -31.69 16.58 -9.99
N HIS A 175 -31.62 17.19 -8.81
CA HIS A 175 -31.33 18.62 -8.69
C HIS A 175 -29.85 18.84 -9.02
N VAL A 176 -29.56 19.74 -9.97
CA VAL A 176 -28.21 20.08 -10.39
C VAL A 176 -28.01 21.57 -10.15
N GLU A 177 -27.12 21.89 -9.22
CA GLU A 177 -26.66 23.25 -8.98
C GLU A 177 -25.49 23.54 -9.91
N GLU A 178 -25.57 24.63 -10.65
CA GLU A 178 -24.53 25.06 -11.60
C GLU A 178 -23.74 26.23 -11.03
N VAL A 179 -22.42 26.04 -10.90
CA VAL A 179 -21.46 27.10 -10.65
C VAL A 179 -21.08 27.69 -11.99
N THR A 180 -21.44 28.96 -12.20
CA THR A 180 -21.19 29.70 -13.45
C THR A 180 -20.60 31.08 -13.16
N GLY A 181 -19.81 31.63 -14.08
CA GLY A 181 -19.25 32.98 -13.99
C GLY A 181 -17.76 33.01 -14.34
N GLU A 182 -17.30 34.08 -14.98
CA GLU A 182 -15.87 34.25 -15.33
C GLU A 182 -14.97 34.39 -14.09
N ASP A 183 -15.54 34.79 -12.95
CA ASP A 183 -14.87 34.89 -11.65
C ASP A 183 -14.73 33.54 -10.92
N LYS A 184 -15.36 32.47 -11.44
CA LYS A 184 -15.30 31.12 -10.86
C LYS A 184 -14.08 30.38 -11.38
N THR A 185 -12.90 30.82 -10.92
CA THR A 185 -11.62 30.15 -11.19
C THR A 185 -11.57 28.76 -10.56
N ILE A 186 -10.60 27.95 -10.97
CA ILE A 186 -10.42 26.60 -10.41
C ILE A 186 -10.21 26.66 -8.88
N ASP A 187 -9.47 27.65 -8.38
CA ASP A 187 -9.26 27.83 -6.93
C ASP A 187 -10.59 28.02 -6.18
N VAL A 188 -11.46 28.89 -6.70
CA VAL A 188 -12.79 29.12 -6.11
C VAL A 188 -13.63 27.85 -6.16
N VAL A 189 -13.54 27.09 -7.24
CA VAL A 189 -14.27 25.84 -7.45
C VAL A 189 -13.80 24.74 -6.48
N VAL A 190 -12.49 24.63 -6.26
CA VAL A 190 -11.90 23.71 -5.28
C VAL A 190 -12.34 24.11 -3.86
N ASP A 191 -12.38 25.40 -3.54
CA ASP A 191 -12.87 25.89 -2.25
C ASP A 191 -14.36 25.62 -2.04
N ILE A 192 -15.20 25.83 -3.07
CA ILE A 192 -16.62 25.49 -3.04
C ILE A 192 -16.79 23.98 -2.81
N PHE A 193 -16.05 23.16 -3.55
CA PHE A 193 -16.06 21.71 -3.40
C PHE A 193 -15.76 21.31 -1.94
N ASN A 194 -14.73 21.91 -1.33
CA ASN A 194 -14.33 21.61 0.05
C ASN A 194 -15.41 21.98 1.07
N ARG A 195 -16.07 23.13 0.90
CA ARG A 195 -17.12 23.58 1.82
C ARG A 195 -18.35 22.69 1.74
N VAL A 196 -18.76 22.31 0.52
CA VAL A 196 -19.92 21.43 0.29
C VAL A 196 -19.66 20.01 0.77
N ASN A 197 -18.45 19.49 0.57
CA ASN A 197 -18.06 18.13 1.00
C ASN A 197 -17.61 18.02 2.46
N SER A 198 -17.78 19.06 3.28
CA SER A 198 -17.38 19.05 4.69
C SER A 198 -18.13 18.03 5.56
N GLY A 199 -19.33 17.60 5.13
CA GLY A 199 -20.13 16.52 5.73
C GLY A 199 -20.03 15.16 5.02
N GLY A 200 -19.30 15.06 3.89
CA GLY A 200 -19.02 13.82 3.16
C GLY A 200 -17.57 13.38 3.36
N THR A 201 -17.06 12.46 2.53
CA THR A 201 -15.65 12.04 2.65
C THR A 201 -14.72 13.08 2.08
N LYS A 202 -13.97 13.70 2.99
CA LYS A 202 -13.00 14.77 2.72
C LYS A 202 -11.86 14.24 1.83
N LEU A 203 -11.40 15.09 0.91
CA LEU A 203 -10.11 14.87 0.22
C LEU A 203 -8.98 14.94 1.26
N SER A 204 -7.92 14.16 1.07
CA SER A 204 -6.71 14.31 1.87
C SER A 204 -6.07 15.68 1.62
N GLN A 205 -5.20 16.13 2.54
CA GLN A 205 -4.44 17.37 2.30
C GLN A 205 -3.53 17.25 1.05
N GLY A 206 -3.06 16.03 0.76
CA GLY A 206 -2.28 15.73 -0.45
C GLY A 206 -3.11 15.83 -1.71
N ASP A 207 -4.31 15.25 -1.71
CA ASP A 207 -5.27 15.37 -2.82
C ASP A 207 -5.62 16.84 -3.09
N LEU A 208 -5.81 17.65 -2.05
CA LEU A 208 -6.10 19.08 -2.20
C LEU A 208 -4.93 19.87 -2.79
N ALA A 209 -3.70 19.56 -2.39
CA ALA A 209 -2.53 20.22 -2.97
C ALA A 209 -2.32 19.80 -4.43
N LEU A 210 -2.44 18.50 -4.72
CA LEU A 210 -2.36 17.98 -6.08
C LEU A 210 -3.47 18.53 -6.97
N ALA A 211 -4.67 18.75 -6.42
CA ALA A 211 -5.80 19.37 -7.10
C ALA A 211 -5.46 20.75 -7.68
N LYS A 212 -4.83 21.59 -6.86
CA LYS A 212 -4.40 22.93 -7.27
C LYS A 212 -3.32 22.89 -8.34
N ILE A 213 -2.42 21.92 -8.26
CA ILE A 213 -1.40 21.73 -9.30
C ILE A 213 -2.04 21.26 -10.61
N CYS A 214 -2.98 20.30 -10.56
CA CYS A 214 -3.69 19.80 -11.74
C CYS A 214 -4.51 20.90 -12.44
N ALA A 215 -4.93 21.93 -11.70
CA ALA A 215 -5.59 23.10 -12.27
C ALA A 215 -4.73 23.83 -13.31
N ALA A 216 -3.41 23.90 -13.06
CA ALA A 216 -2.44 24.59 -13.91
C ALA A 216 -1.66 23.63 -14.81
N TRP A 217 -1.52 22.36 -14.41
CA TRP A 217 -0.87 21.29 -15.16
C TRP A 217 -1.71 20.01 -15.07
N PRO A 218 -2.66 19.82 -16.01
CA PRO A 218 -3.59 18.70 -16.00
C PRO A 218 -2.90 17.32 -15.83
N GLU A 219 -1.81 17.11 -16.56
CA GLU A 219 -1.12 15.84 -16.63
C GLU A 219 -0.29 15.52 -15.36
N ALA A 220 -0.24 16.40 -14.36
CA ALA A 220 0.59 16.25 -13.16
C ALA A 220 0.40 14.91 -12.45
N ARG A 221 -0.86 14.49 -12.27
CA ARG A 221 -1.19 13.22 -11.59
C ARG A 221 -0.70 12.03 -12.40
N GLN A 222 -0.87 12.07 -13.72
CA GLN A 222 -0.45 11.00 -14.62
C GLN A 222 1.08 10.89 -14.66
N ALA A 223 1.77 12.02 -14.77
CA ALA A 223 3.24 12.07 -14.71
C ALA A 223 3.80 11.50 -13.40
N MET A 224 3.18 11.80 -12.26
CA MET A 224 3.55 11.20 -10.97
C MET A 224 3.33 9.67 -10.96
N LYS A 225 2.22 9.19 -11.50
CA LYS A 225 1.94 7.74 -11.61
C LYS A 225 2.99 7.03 -12.46
N GLU A 226 3.44 7.64 -13.56
CA GLU A 226 4.48 7.07 -14.43
C GLU A 226 5.82 6.89 -13.71
N VAL A 227 6.21 7.85 -12.85
CA VAL A 227 7.39 7.71 -12.00
C VAL A 227 7.25 6.53 -11.03
N LEU A 228 6.09 6.40 -10.38
CA LEU A 228 5.80 5.30 -9.44
C LEU A 228 5.87 3.92 -10.14
N VAL A 229 5.32 3.79 -11.34
CA VAL A 229 5.39 2.56 -12.15
C VAL A 229 6.85 2.21 -12.51
N GLY A 230 7.70 3.21 -12.72
CA GLY A 230 9.13 3.00 -12.93
C GLY A 230 9.80 2.31 -11.74
N TRP A 231 9.48 2.74 -10.51
CA TRP A 231 9.99 2.12 -9.29
C TRP A 231 9.39 0.74 -9.01
N GLU A 232 8.10 0.55 -9.31
CA GLU A 232 7.42 -0.75 -9.17
C GLU A 232 8.13 -1.84 -9.99
N LYS A 233 8.50 -1.52 -11.24
CA LYS A 233 9.29 -2.40 -12.11
C LYS A 233 10.70 -2.70 -11.57
N ALA A 234 11.25 -1.78 -10.78
CA ALA A 234 12.54 -1.96 -10.11
C ALA A 234 12.42 -2.67 -8.76
N GLY A 235 11.23 -3.13 -8.37
CA GLY A 235 10.99 -3.84 -7.13
C GLY A 235 10.73 -2.95 -5.92
N PHE A 236 10.38 -1.67 -6.10
CA PHE A 236 10.05 -0.71 -5.04
C PHE A 236 8.64 -0.15 -5.22
N HIS A 237 7.82 -0.16 -4.17
CA HIS A 237 6.43 0.30 -4.24
C HIS A 237 6.22 1.57 -3.41
N PHE A 238 5.84 2.67 -4.04
CA PHE A 238 5.52 3.93 -3.36
C PHE A 238 4.11 4.42 -3.76
N ASN A 239 3.56 5.35 -2.99
CA ASN A 239 2.25 5.95 -3.27
C ASN A 239 2.37 7.43 -3.67
N LEU A 240 1.27 8.01 -4.18
CA LEU A 240 1.22 9.40 -4.65
C LEU A 240 1.54 10.40 -3.53
N ASP A 241 1.02 10.19 -2.33
CA ASP A 241 1.26 11.08 -1.18
C ASP A 241 2.74 11.10 -0.79
N TRP A 242 3.42 9.96 -0.82
CA TRP A 242 4.86 9.87 -0.55
C TRP A 242 5.69 10.61 -1.61
N LEU A 243 5.36 10.46 -2.89
CA LEU A 243 6.04 11.19 -3.97
C LEU A 243 5.76 12.68 -3.88
N LEU A 244 4.50 13.06 -3.64
CA LEU A 244 4.10 14.45 -3.42
C LEU A 244 4.89 15.05 -2.26
N ARG A 245 5.06 14.30 -1.17
CA ARG A 245 5.81 14.75 0.01
C ARG A 245 7.26 15.05 -0.33
N ASN A 246 7.93 14.19 -1.09
CA ASN A 246 9.29 14.45 -1.56
C ASN A 246 9.35 15.72 -2.44
N ILE A 247 8.38 15.93 -3.33
CA ILE A 247 8.31 17.15 -4.15
C ILE A 247 8.13 18.38 -3.26
N THR A 248 7.21 18.31 -2.28
CA THR A 248 6.97 19.41 -1.34
C THR A 248 8.22 19.77 -0.57
N THR A 249 8.87 18.80 0.08
CA THR A 249 10.06 19.09 0.90
C THR A 249 11.21 19.62 0.06
N ILE A 250 11.38 19.12 -1.17
CA ILE A 250 12.38 19.64 -2.12
C ILE A 250 12.11 21.08 -2.51
N LEU A 251 10.85 21.47 -2.73
CA LEU A 251 10.50 22.82 -3.21
C LEU A 251 10.40 23.84 -2.08
N THR A 252 9.89 23.46 -0.92
CA THR A 252 9.49 24.39 0.15
C THR A 252 10.33 24.26 1.41
N GLY A 253 11.00 23.13 1.62
CA GLY A 253 11.66 22.81 2.89
C GLY A 253 10.69 22.39 4.00
N GLU A 254 9.40 22.27 3.71
CA GLU A 254 8.36 21.87 4.66
C GLU A 254 7.71 20.54 4.23
N ALA A 255 7.27 19.75 5.20
CA ALA A 255 6.57 18.49 4.95
C ALA A 255 5.07 18.68 4.74
N SER A 256 4.50 19.84 5.09
CA SER A 256 3.06 20.09 4.94
C SER A 256 2.72 20.38 3.48
N PHE A 257 1.71 19.69 2.95
CA PHE A 257 1.20 19.94 1.60
C PHE A 257 0.64 21.35 1.42
N SER A 258 0.24 22.04 2.50
CA SER A 258 -0.19 23.44 2.43
C SER A 258 0.91 24.38 1.96
N ALA A 259 2.18 24.00 2.11
CA ALA A 259 3.32 24.77 1.63
C ALA A 259 3.37 24.86 0.09
N LEU A 260 2.68 23.97 -0.64
CA LEU A 260 2.57 24.03 -2.10
C LEU A 260 1.66 25.16 -2.61
N LYS A 261 1.00 25.92 -1.73
CA LYS A 261 0.04 26.98 -2.12
C LYS A 261 0.63 28.01 -3.10
N ASP A 262 1.93 28.31 -2.99
CA ASP A 262 2.62 29.33 -3.80
C ASP A 262 3.48 28.70 -4.91
N VAL A 263 3.40 27.38 -5.10
CA VAL A 263 4.16 26.64 -6.12
C VAL A 263 3.36 26.58 -7.42
N ASN A 264 3.92 27.13 -8.50
CA ASN A 264 3.30 27.06 -9.82
C ASN A 264 3.65 25.76 -10.57
N ALA A 265 2.91 25.50 -11.66
CA ALA A 265 3.08 24.28 -12.47
C ALA A 265 4.53 24.07 -12.96
N PRO A 266 5.25 25.05 -13.54
CA PRO A 266 6.66 24.87 -13.91
C PRO A 266 7.58 24.51 -12.74
N GLN A 267 7.39 25.13 -11.57
CA GLN A 267 8.15 24.79 -10.36
C GLN A 267 7.85 23.36 -9.90
N PHE A 268 6.58 22.95 -9.96
CA PHE A 268 6.16 21.60 -9.60
C PHE A 268 6.74 20.54 -10.56
N GLN A 269 6.70 20.77 -11.86
CA GLN A 269 7.32 19.91 -12.87
C GLN A 269 8.81 19.73 -12.60
N LYS A 270 9.53 20.83 -12.32
CA LYS A 270 10.93 20.78 -11.91
C LYS A 270 11.13 19.99 -10.62
N GLY A 271 10.26 20.20 -9.63
CA GLY A 271 10.26 19.46 -8.37
C GLY A 271 10.06 17.96 -8.56
N LEU A 272 9.17 17.54 -9.46
CA LEU A 272 8.95 16.14 -9.81
C LEU A 272 10.22 15.49 -10.38
N VAL A 273 10.88 16.16 -11.33
CA VAL A 273 12.15 15.66 -11.91
C VAL A 273 13.23 15.56 -10.84
N LEU A 274 13.39 16.59 -10.00
CA LEU A 274 14.36 16.57 -8.90
C LEU A 274 14.06 15.47 -7.88
N ALA A 275 12.78 15.24 -7.54
CA ALA A 275 12.36 14.18 -6.64
C ALA A 275 12.67 12.80 -7.23
N GLN A 276 12.37 12.60 -8.51
CA GLN A 276 12.67 11.34 -9.21
C GLN A 276 14.17 11.07 -9.23
N ASP A 277 14.99 12.03 -9.65
CA ASP A 277 16.45 11.89 -9.73
C ASP A 277 17.06 11.64 -8.35
N ALA A 278 16.62 12.39 -7.33
CA ALA A 278 17.10 12.22 -5.97
C ALA A 278 16.72 10.85 -5.39
N CYS A 279 15.48 10.41 -5.57
CA CYS A 279 15.05 9.08 -5.13
C CYS A 279 15.83 7.97 -5.83
N ASN A 280 16.05 8.08 -7.16
CA ASN A 280 16.86 7.13 -7.91
C ASN A 280 18.30 7.06 -7.37
N TYR A 281 18.92 8.22 -7.11
CA TYR A 281 20.26 8.29 -6.52
C TYR A 281 20.30 7.58 -5.16
N LEU A 282 19.33 7.87 -4.29
CA LEU A 282 19.26 7.29 -2.95
C LEU A 282 19.00 5.78 -2.99
N LEU A 283 18.08 5.30 -3.83
CA LEU A 283 17.80 3.87 -3.99
C LEU A 283 19.05 3.12 -4.48
N ASN A 284 19.75 3.67 -5.49
CA ASN A 284 21.01 3.09 -5.97
C ASN A 284 22.10 3.08 -4.89
N MET A 285 22.19 4.15 -4.10
CA MET A 285 23.15 4.26 -3.00
C MET A 285 22.85 3.29 -1.86
N ILE A 286 21.57 3.16 -1.49
CA ILE A 286 21.09 2.26 -0.43
C ILE A 286 21.29 0.81 -0.86
N SER A 287 20.85 0.44 -2.06
CA SER A 287 21.11 -0.90 -2.63
C SER A 287 22.61 -1.18 -2.76
N GLY A 288 23.37 -0.18 -3.24
CA GLY A 288 24.82 -0.19 -3.44
C GLY A 288 25.63 -0.47 -2.17
N ARG A 289 25.36 0.30 -1.12
CA ARG A 289 26.20 0.36 0.08
C ARG A 289 25.64 -0.48 1.24
N LEU A 290 24.33 -0.62 1.32
CA LEU A 290 23.64 -1.36 2.39
C LEU A 290 23.09 -2.70 1.90
N GLY A 291 23.06 -2.96 0.60
CA GLY A 291 22.48 -4.17 0.04
C GLY A 291 20.96 -4.22 0.10
N LEU A 292 20.27 -3.18 0.60
CA LEU A 292 18.80 -3.09 0.68
C LEU A 292 18.24 -2.77 -0.71
N ASP A 293 17.82 -3.80 -1.43
CA ASP A 293 17.66 -3.78 -2.89
C ASP A 293 16.23 -3.99 -3.39
N HIS A 294 15.25 -4.13 -2.50
CA HIS A 294 13.84 -4.29 -2.86
C HIS A 294 12.91 -3.79 -1.75
N ASP A 295 11.62 -3.67 -2.07
CA ASP A 295 10.57 -3.06 -1.24
C ASP A 295 10.51 -3.59 0.20
N ARG A 296 10.70 -4.91 0.38
CA ARG A 296 10.53 -5.60 1.66
C ARG A 296 11.62 -5.27 2.68
N VAL A 297 12.83 -5.01 2.20
CA VAL A 297 13.99 -4.71 3.06
C VAL A 297 14.28 -3.22 3.13
N LEU A 298 13.52 -2.39 2.40
CA LEU A 298 13.65 -0.94 2.42
C LEU A 298 12.96 -0.35 3.66
N GLY A 299 13.72 -0.22 4.75
CA GLY A 299 13.26 0.45 5.97
C GLY A 299 13.11 1.97 5.80
N GLY A 300 12.31 2.61 6.66
CA GLY A 300 12.35 4.07 6.84
C GLY A 300 11.97 4.89 5.61
N ARG A 301 10.89 4.53 4.90
CA ARG A 301 10.44 5.26 3.68
C ARG A 301 10.27 6.76 3.90
N TYR A 302 9.83 7.18 5.09
CA TYR A 302 9.68 8.60 5.44
C TYR A 302 10.99 9.31 5.79
N ALA A 303 12.15 8.63 5.74
CA ALA A 303 13.45 9.30 5.74
C ALA A 303 13.74 9.99 4.40
N PHE A 304 13.16 9.49 3.29
CA PHE A 304 13.44 9.99 1.94
C PHE A 304 13.16 11.49 1.77
N PRO A 305 12.02 12.06 2.22
CA PRO A 305 11.77 13.50 2.07
C PRO A 305 12.86 14.40 2.68
N VAL A 306 13.52 13.95 3.75
CA VAL A 306 14.69 14.65 4.34
C VAL A 306 15.94 14.44 3.48
N MET A 307 16.22 13.18 3.10
CA MET A 307 17.40 12.83 2.32
C MET A 307 17.39 13.43 0.91
N THR A 308 16.24 13.48 0.24
CA THR A 308 16.08 14.04 -1.10
C THR A 308 16.25 15.55 -1.07
N ARG A 309 15.65 16.25 -0.09
CA ARG A 309 15.90 17.68 0.14
C ARG A 309 17.37 17.96 0.42
N TYR A 310 18.01 17.19 1.31
CA TYR A 310 19.44 17.32 1.59
C TYR A 310 20.30 17.17 0.32
N LEU A 311 20.03 16.15 -0.49
CA LEU A 311 20.75 15.91 -1.74
C LEU A 311 20.57 17.07 -2.73
N VAL A 312 19.36 17.61 -2.87
CA VAL A 312 19.07 18.76 -3.73
C VAL A 312 19.77 20.03 -3.23
N LEU A 313 19.78 20.29 -1.92
CA LEU A 313 20.54 21.40 -1.32
C LEU A 313 22.05 21.29 -1.57
N ARG A 314 22.57 20.08 -1.79
CA ARG A 314 23.96 19.80 -2.17
C ARG A 314 24.22 19.80 -3.68
N GLY A 315 23.25 20.22 -4.49
CA GLY A 315 23.38 20.26 -5.95
C GLY A 315 23.17 18.90 -6.63
N GLY A 316 22.45 17.99 -5.97
CA GLY A 316 22.05 16.68 -6.52
C GLY A 316 23.07 15.56 -6.34
N LYS A 317 24.22 15.83 -5.69
CA LYS A 317 25.28 14.84 -5.45
C LYS A 317 25.92 15.03 -4.09
N LEU A 318 26.41 13.93 -3.53
CA LEU A 318 27.23 13.94 -2.31
C LEU A 318 28.69 14.22 -2.67
N LYS A 319 29.40 14.93 -1.79
CA LYS A 319 30.77 15.38 -1.99
C LYS A 319 31.78 14.24 -2.02
N ASP A 320 31.64 13.28 -1.11
CA ASP A 320 32.58 12.18 -0.93
C ASP A 320 31.93 10.97 -0.24
N ALA A 321 32.69 9.88 -0.13
CA ALA A 321 32.23 8.65 0.51
C ALA A 321 31.93 8.82 2.01
N ARG A 322 32.59 9.77 2.69
CA ARG A 322 32.37 10.04 4.11
C ARG A 322 31.01 10.68 4.34
N GLU A 323 30.64 11.64 3.50
CA GLU A 323 29.31 12.25 3.52
C GLU A 323 28.22 11.23 3.20
N ARG A 324 28.44 10.38 2.18
CA ARG A 324 27.57 9.26 1.84
C ARG A 324 27.33 8.34 3.03
N ASP A 325 28.40 7.87 3.66
CA ASP A 325 28.29 6.90 4.75
C ASP A 325 27.64 7.53 5.99
N ARG A 326 27.86 8.81 6.26
CA ARG A 326 27.17 9.53 7.36
C ARG A 326 25.69 9.76 7.11
N LEU A 327 25.28 10.04 5.87
CA LEU A 327 23.87 10.11 5.50
C LEU A 327 23.20 8.73 5.68
N LEU A 328 23.89 7.66 5.28
CA LEU A 328 23.42 6.29 5.47
C LEU A 328 23.37 5.89 6.96
N TYR A 329 24.32 6.34 7.79
CA TYR A 329 24.27 6.16 9.24
C TYR A 329 22.98 6.74 9.83
N TRP A 330 22.64 7.98 9.45
CA TRP A 330 21.40 8.62 9.89
C TRP A 330 20.17 7.85 9.38
N TYR A 331 20.16 7.45 8.11
CA TYR A 331 19.08 6.67 7.51
C TYR A 331 18.85 5.33 8.23
N VAL A 332 19.92 4.57 8.49
CA VAL A 332 19.85 3.29 9.19
C VAL A 332 19.23 3.48 10.57
N HIS A 333 19.73 4.43 11.36
CA HIS A 333 19.16 4.70 12.67
C HIS A 333 17.73 5.24 12.63
N SER A 334 17.32 5.92 11.55
CA SER A 334 15.95 6.42 11.42
C SER A 334 14.91 5.28 11.43
N PHE A 335 15.20 4.16 10.77
CA PHE A 335 14.28 3.02 10.72
C PHE A 335 14.46 2.05 11.88
N LEU A 336 15.68 1.85 12.40
CA LEU A 336 15.89 1.00 13.59
C LEU A 336 15.11 1.49 14.81
N TRP A 337 14.91 2.81 14.90
CA TRP A 337 14.27 3.45 16.04
C TRP A 337 12.88 4.01 15.73
N GLY A 338 12.31 3.70 14.57
CA GLY A 338 10.96 4.13 14.19
C GLY A 338 10.77 5.64 14.24
N ARG A 339 11.77 6.42 13.79
CA ARG A 339 11.78 7.89 13.92
C ARG A 339 10.51 8.56 13.39
N PHE A 340 9.90 7.98 12.36
CA PHE A 340 8.74 8.55 11.66
C PHE A 340 7.42 7.82 11.92
N ALA A 341 7.38 6.86 12.85
CA ALA A 341 6.22 5.98 13.05
C ALA A 341 5.02 6.64 13.77
N GLY A 342 5.28 7.63 14.64
CA GLY A 342 4.22 8.37 15.36
C GLY A 342 3.76 9.62 14.61
N SER A 343 4.43 10.74 14.87
CA SER A 343 4.08 12.05 14.28
C SER A 343 4.93 12.37 13.04
N THR A 344 4.73 11.61 11.95
CA THR A 344 5.55 11.67 10.73
C THR A 344 5.81 13.10 10.25
N GLU A 345 4.77 13.93 10.10
CA GLU A 345 4.91 15.30 9.60
C GLU A 345 5.67 16.22 10.56
N THR A 346 5.41 16.12 11.87
CA THR A 346 6.11 16.91 12.88
C THR A 346 7.60 16.58 12.90
N VAL A 347 7.95 15.29 12.89
CA VAL A 347 9.35 14.85 12.90
C VAL A 347 10.05 15.21 11.59
N LEU A 348 9.38 15.05 10.44
CA LEU A 348 9.90 15.52 9.15
C LEU A 348 10.24 17.01 9.19
N ASN A 349 9.34 17.87 9.68
CA ASN A 349 9.59 19.31 9.77
C ASN A 349 10.75 19.66 10.73
N GLN A 350 10.91 18.92 11.83
CA GLN A 350 12.06 19.09 12.73
C GLN A 350 13.37 18.77 12.00
N ASP A 351 13.41 17.67 11.26
CA ASP A 351 14.60 17.24 10.52
C ASP A 351 14.91 18.15 9.31
N LEU A 352 13.89 18.58 8.58
CA LEU A 352 14.06 19.52 7.46
C LEU A 352 14.60 20.86 7.93
N LYS A 353 14.13 21.37 9.07
CA LYS A 353 14.61 22.65 9.64
C LYS A 353 16.09 22.62 9.96
N VAL A 354 16.65 21.48 10.37
CA VAL A 354 18.08 21.38 10.66
C VAL A 354 18.94 21.23 9.42
N LEU A 355 18.36 21.03 8.22
CA LEU A 355 19.11 20.97 6.97
C LEU A 355 19.68 22.32 6.53
N GLU A 356 19.18 23.44 7.06
CA GLU A 356 19.60 24.77 6.64
C GLU A 356 20.30 25.51 7.80
N PRO A 357 21.55 25.99 7.63
CA PRO A 357 22.39 25.92 6.41
C PRO A 357 22.88 24.50 6.10
N VAL A 358 23.08 24.14 4.83
CA VAL A 358 23.41 22.75 4.43
C VAL A 358 24.74 22.23 5.00
N ASP A 359 25.67 23.13 5.31
CA ASP A 359 26.93 22.79 5.96
C ASP A 359 26.69 22.35 7.42
N GLY A 360 27.25 21.18 7.76
CA GLY A 360 27.05 20.56 9.08
C GLY A 360 25.63 20.01 9.32
N ALA A 361 24.75 20.00 8.31
CA ALA A 361 23.39 19.48 8.45
C ALA A 361 23.34 18.03 8.94
N LEU A 362 24.24 17.17 8.46
CA LEU A 362 24.31 15.76 8.89
C LEU A 362 24.71 15.62 10.36
N ASP A 363 25.64 16.46 10.85
CA ASP A 363 26.01 16.46 12.27
C ASP A 363 24.79 16.77 13.14
N ARG A 364 24.03 17.81 12.77
CA ARG A 364 22.81 18.21 13.48
C ARG A 364 21.71 17.15 13.42
N LEU A 365 21.51 16.51 12.27
CA LEU A 365 20.56 15.40 12.12
C LEU A 365 20.93 14.21 13.02
N ILE A 366 22.21 13.84 13.08
CA ILE A 366 22.70 12.76 13.95
C ILE A 366 22.60 13.15 15.43
N GLU A 367 22.86 14.41 15.77
CA GLU A 367 22.67 14.92 17.12
C GLU A 367 21.20 14.87 17.54
N GLN A 368 20.28 15.26 16.66
CA GLN A 368 18.82 15.13 16.89
C GLN A 368 18.40 13.68 17.12
N LEU A 369 18.94 12.72 16.36
CA LEU A 369 18.73 11.29 16.62
C LEU A 369 19.19 10.90 18.04
N ARG A 370 20.40 11.30 18.44
CA ARG A 370 20.95 11.03 19.77
C ARG A 370 20.12 11.66 20.88
N LEU A 371 19.68 12.91 20.72
CA LEU A 371 18.81 13.58 21.68
C LEU A 371 17.46 12.87 21.84
N SER A 372 16.88 12.40 20.73
CA SER A 372 15.58 11.71 20.76
C SER A 372 15.63 10.32 21.41
N ARG A 373 16.72 9.57 21.25
CA ARG A 373 16.84 8.17 21.69
C ARG A 373 17.70 7.97 22.94
N GLY A 374 18.62 8.90 23.22
CA GLY A 374 19.69 8.75 24.20
C GLY A 374 20.89 8.00 23.61
N SER A 375 20.85 6.67 23.63
CA SER A 375 21.92 5.84 23.04
C SER A 375 21.51 5.25 21.69
N LEU A 376 22.42 5.30 20.72
CA LEU A 376 22.25 4.66 19.41
C LEU A 376 22.91 3.27 19.35
N THR A 377 23.50 2.79 20.45
CA THR A 377 24.08 1.44 20.52
C THR A 377 23.00 0.39 20.32
N ILE A 378 23.25 -0.52 19.37
CA ILE A 378 22.39 -1.67 19.11
C ILE A 378 22.71 -2.75 20.15
N ARG A 379 21.70 -3.21 20.88
CA ARG A 379 21.87 -4.20 21.94
C ARG A 379 21.31 -5.56 21.51
N PRO A 380 21.70 -6.67 22.16
CA PRO A 380 21.18 -7.99 21.83
C PRO A 380 19.64 -8.05 21.89
N GLU A 381 19.01 -7.35 22.82
CA GLU A 381 17.56 -7.26 22.96
C GLU A 381 16.85 -6.63 21.75
N ASP A 382 17.52 -5.80 20.94
CA ASP A 382 16.92 -5.20 19.76
C ASP A 382 16.65 -6.24 18.65
N PHE A 383 17.39 -7.35 18.65
CA PHE A 383 17.15 -8.53 17.79
C PHE A 383 16.17 -9.54 18.41
N ALA A 384 15.41 -9.15 19.45
CA ALA A 384 14.35 -9.97 20.03
C ALA A 384 13.05 -9.96 19.23
N GLY A 385 12.90 -9.04 18.28
CA GLY A 385 11.77 -8.98 17.37
C GLY A 385 11.57 -10.27 16.58
N TRP A 386 10.34 -10.46 16.11
CA TRP A 386 9.90 -11.61 15.33
C TRP A 386 9.05 -11.09 14.15
N SER A 387 8.93 -11.88 13.09
CA SER A 387 8.41 -11.47 11.77
C SER A 387 9.43 -10.77 10.86
N LEU A 388 9.09 -10.66 9.58
CA LEU A 388 9.90 -10.04 8.54
C LEU A 388 9.74 -8.51 8.44
N GLY A 389 8.90 -7.87 9.25
CA GLY A 389 8.98 -6.40 9.42
C GLY A 389 9.11 -5.93 10.84
N ALA A 390 9.56 -6.81 11.74
CA ALA A 390 10.32 -6.34 12.89
C ALA A 390 11.47 -5.41 12.43
N ARG A 391 11.63 -4.27 13.13
CA ARG A 391 12.55 -3.17 12.77
C ARG A 391 13.99 -3.59 12.45
N PHE A 392 14.47 -4.67 13.06
CA PHE A 392 15.83 -5.18 12.91
C PHE A 392 15.98 -6.27 11.83
N TYR A 393 14.89 -6.69 11.17
CA TYR A 393 14.97 -7.60 10.03
C TYR A 393 15.76 -7.00 8.84
N PRO A 394 15.51 -5.73 8.40
CA PRO A 394 16.35 -5.09 7.39
C PRO A 394 17.82 -5.05 7.76
N MET A 395 18.16 -4.94 9.06
CA MET A 395 19.54 -5.01 9.53
C MET A 395 20.15 -6.40 9.35
N LEU A 396 19.42 -7.48 9.64
CA LEU A 396 19.90 -8.83 9.38
C LEU A 396 20.17 -9.05 7.88
N TYR A 397 19.27 -8.59 7.02
CA TYR A 397 19.46 -8.64 5.56
C TYR A 397 20.66 -7.82 5.11
N LEU A 398 20.76 -6.57 5.56
CA LEU A 398 21.89 -5.68 5.30
C LEU A 398 23.21 -6.37 5.67
N LEU A 399 23.33 -6.89 6.89
CA LEU A 399 24.55 -7.52 7.38
C LEU A 399 24.93 -8.72 6.50
N THR A 400 23.95 -9.55 6.14
CA THR A 400 24.13 -10.69 5.23
C THR A 400 24.75 -10.26 3.90
N ARG A 401 24.24 -9.17 3.32
CA ARG A 401 24.70 -8.65 2.02
C ARG A 401 26.05 -7.96 2.11
N VAL A 402 26.27 -7.12 3.12
CA VAL A 402 27.49 -6.32 3.28
C VAL A 402 28.68 -7.18 3.69
N TYR A 403 28.50 -8.12 4.62
CA TYR A 403 29.58 -8.98 5.09
C TYR A 403 29.80 -10.23 4.22
N GLY A 404 29.05 -10.38 3.13
CA GLY A 404 29.23 -11.48 2.18
C GLY A 404 28.96 -12.84 2.81
N ALA A 405 27.86 -12.96 3.56
CA ALA A 405 27.39 -14.21 4.13
C ALA A 405 27.38 -15.33 3.09
N ARG A 406 27.74 -16.55 3.50
CA ARG A 406 27.91 -17.68 2.58
C ARG A 406 26.74 -18.65 2.66
N ASP A 407 26.35 -19.16 1.51
CA ASP A 407 25.37 -20.24 1.39
C ASP A 407 25.90 -21.54 2.00
N TRP A 408 25.05 -22.27 2.70
CA TRP A 408 25.46 -23.44 3.48
C TRP A 408 25.64 -24.73 2.67
N CYS A 409 25.11 -24.80 1.45
CA CYS A 409 25.27 -25.98 0.59
C CYS A 409 26.31 -25.80 -0.52
N SER A 410 26.58 -24.56 -0.94
CA SER A 410 27.53 -24.23 -2.01
C SER A 410 28.77 -23.48 -1.52
N GLY A 411 28.72 -22.85 -0.34
CA GLY A 411 29.80 -22.01 0.17
C GLY A 411 30.01 -20.70 -0.60
N VAL A 412 29.14 -20.40 -1.57
CA VAL A 412 29.19 -19.18 -2.40
C VAL A 412 28.62 -18.00 -1.62
N PRO A 413 29.16 -16.78 -1.77
CA PRO A 413 28.56 -15.58 -1.17
C PRO A 413 27.12 -15.34 -1.66
N LEU A 414 26.23 -15.01 -0.71
CA LEU A 414 24.83 -14.68 -0.93
C LEU A 414 24.70 -13.26 -1.50
N SER A 415 25.10 -13.11 -2.76
CA SER A 415 25.12 -11.84 -3.49
C SER A 415 23.81 -11.56 -4.24
N ALA A 416 23.65 -10.31 -4.69
CA ALA A 416 22.51 -9.86 -5.50
C ALA A 416 22.35 -10.62 -6.84
N ASN A 417 23.47 -11.10 -7.39
CA ASN A 417 23.58 -11.51 -8.79
C ASN A 417 23.62 -13.05 -8.94
N LEU A 418 23.02 -13.77 -8.01
CA LEU A 418 22.93 -15.22 -8.09
C LEU A 418 22.02 -15.64 -9.27
N LEU A 419 22.56 -16.44 -10.19
CA LEU A 419 21.89 -16.81 -11.44
C LEU A 419 21.09 -18.12 -11.32
N GLY A 420 19.86 -18.12 -11.81
CA GLY A 420 18.99 -19.31 -11.88
C GLY A 420 18.05 -19.47 -10.68
N LYS A 421 16.86 -20.04 -10.91
CA LYS A 421 15.78 -20.11 -9.90
C LYS A 421 16.24 -20.72 -8.56
N LEU A 422 17.02 -21.81 -8.61
CA LEU A 422 17.54 -22.47 -7.40
C LEU A 422 18.53 -21.61 -6.59
N ASN A 423 19.07 -20.53 -7.15
CA ASN A 423 19.97 -19.62 -6.44
C ASN A 423 19.28 -18.35 -5.94
N ALA A 424 17.95 -18.26 -6.07
CA ALA A 424 17.14 -17.22 -5.43
C ALA A 424 17.36 -17.25 -3.90
N LEU A 425 17.52 -16.08 -3.31
CA LEU A 425 17.72 -15.95 -1.87
C LEU A 425 16.42 -16.31 -1.13
N GLN A 426 16.54 -16.95 0.02
CA GLN A 426 15.43 -17.50 0.80
C GLN A 426 15.66 -17.27 2.28
N VAL A 427 14.58 -16.97 3.00
CA VAL A 427 14.60 -16.97 4.45
C VAL A 427 14.52 -18.41 4.93
N HIS A 428 15.46 -18.82 5.78
CA HIS A 428 15.49 -20.15 6.39
C HIS A 428 15.46 -20.03 7.91
N HIS A 429 14.62 -20.84 8.56
CA HIS A 429 14.60 -21.01 10.00
C HIS A 429 15.70 -21.99 10.39
N ILE A 430 16.73 -21.52 11.09
CA ILE A 430 17.85 -22.37 11.53
C ILE A 430 17.33 -23.55 12.33
N PHE A 431 16.47 -23.28 13.31
CA PHE A 431 15.70 -24.31 13.97
C PHE A 431 14.35 -24.44 13.26
N PRO A 432 14.07 -25.59 12.61
CA PRO A 432 12.83 -25.77 11.85
C PRO A 432 11.59 -25.50 12.69
N LYS A 433 10.59 -24.84 12.08
CA LYS A 433 9.34 -24.48 12.77
C LYS A 433 8.65 -25.68 13.44
N ALA A 434 8.51 -26.78 12.69
CA ALA A 434 7.84 -27.99 13.18
C ALA A 434 8.53 -28.56 14.43
N LEU A 435 9.86 -28.62 14.41
CA LEU A 435 10.68 -29.07 15.55
C LEU A 435 10.42 -28.20 16.78
N LEU A 436 10.44 -26.87 16.62
CA LEU A 436 10.24 -25.96 17.73
C LEU A 436 8.81 -26.04 18.31
N TYR A 437 7.79 -26.16 17.46
CA TYR A 437 6.41 -26.33 17.93
C TYR A 437 6.20 -27.64 18.69
N GLU A 438 6.80 -28.74 18.21
CA GLU A 438 6.79 -30.04 18.92
C GLU A 438 7.38 -29.94 20.33
N HIS A 439 8.38 -29.07 20.52
CA HIS A 439 9.04 -28.82 21.80
C HIS A 439 8.39 -27.69 22.63
N GLY A 440 7.22 -27.20 22.22
CA GLY A 440 6.41 -26.25 22.99
C GLY A 440 6.88 -24.79 22.95
N TYR A 441 7.75 -24.42 22.00
CA TYR A 441 8.16 -23.03 21.80
C TYR A 441 7.03 -22.18 21.21
N GLN A 442 6.94 -20.93 21.64
CA GLN A 442 5.90 -20.00 21.19
C GLN A 442 6.24 -19.40 19.82
N LYS A 443 5.25 -18.97 19.03
CA LYS A 443 5.52 -18.45 17.68
C LYS A 443 6.54 -17.30 17.64
N ALA A 444 6.50 -16.40 18.63
CA ALA A 444 7.47 -15.30 18.73
C ALA A 444 8.91 -15.83 18.86
N GLU A 445 9.11 -16.95 19.55
CA GLU A 445 10.40 -17.63 19.63
C GLU A 445 10.71 -18.34 18.31
N VAL A 446 9.74 -19.05 17.72
CA VAL A 446 9.90 -19.77 16.44
C VAL A 446 10.31 -18.84 15.29
N ASN A 447 9.66 -17.68 15.17
CA ASN A 447 9.90 -16.68 14.12
C ASN A 447 10.80 -15.53 14.56
N ALA A 448 11.57 -15.71 15.64
CA ALA A 448 12.53 -14.71 16.09
C ALA A 448 13.51 -14.37 14.96
N ILE A 449 13.86 -13.09 14.78
CA ILE A 449 14.86 -12.66 13.78
C ILE A 449 16.16 -13.45 13.96
N ALA A 450 16.57 -13.71 15.20
CA ALA A 450 17.76 -14.47 15.53
C ALA A 450 17.66 -15.98 15.20
N ASN A 451 16.49 -16.51 14.80
CA ASN A 451 16.33 -17.84 14.22
C ASN A 451 16.35 -17.82 12.68
N LEU A 452 16.40 -16.65 12.05
CA LEU A 452 16.38 -16.53 10.60
C LEU A 452 17.80 -16.44 10.04
N CYS A 453 18.02 -17.03 8.87
CA CYS A 453 19.20 -16.84 8.05
C CYS A 453 18.80 -16.80 6.58
N PHE A 454 19.75 -16.53 5.70
CA PHE A 454 19.49 -16.52 4.27
C PHE A 454 20.24 -17.65 3.57
N LEU A 455 19.57 -18.30 2.63
CA LEU A 455 20.11 -19.41 1.84
C LEU A 455 19.68 -19.27 0.38
N THR A 456 20.33 -20.00 -0.51
CA THR A 456 19.77 -20.26 -1.85
C THR A 456 18.55 -21.18 -1.75
N GLN A 457 17.60 -21.10 -2.69
CA GLN A 457 16.46 -22.01 -2.76
C GLN A 457 16.90 -23.49 -2.78
N GLY A 458 17.96 -23.82 -3.53
CA GLY A 458 18.53 -25.16 -3.56
C GLY A 458 19.02 -25.62 -2.18
N ALA A 459 19.73 -24.75 -1.45
CA ALA A 459 20.19 -25.06 -0.09
C ALA A 459 19.01 -25.18 0.89
N ASN A 460 18.03 -24.30 0.80
CA ASN A 460 16.84 -24.33 1.65
C ASN A 460 16.06 -25.64 1.47
N LEU A 461 15.88 -26.10 0.22
CA LEU A 461 15.25 -27.39 -0.08
C LEU A 461 16.09 -28.59 0.37
N ALA A 462 17.42 -28.52 0.24
CA ALA A 462 18.32 -29.59 0.64
C ALA A 462 18.42 -29.77 2.16
N ILE A 463 18.36 -28.67 2.92
CA ILE A 463 18.35 -28.70 4.39
C ILE A 463 16.95 -29.03 4.91
N SER A 464 15.91 -28.43 4.34
CA SER A 464 14.51 -28.68 4.70
C SER A 464 14.27 -28.57 6.23
N ASP A 465 13.65 -29.57 6.85
CA ASP A 465 13.31 -29.64 8.26
C ASP A 465 14.34 -30.44 9.11
N ARG A 466 15.56 -30.64 8.60
CA ARG A 466 16.60 -31.40 9.28
C ARG A 466 16.98 -30.78 10.62
N ARG A 467 17.33 -31.63 11.59
CA ARG A 467 17.75 -31.22 12.94
C ARG A 467 19.04 -30.36 12.89
N PRO A 468 19.08 -29.20 13.57
CA PRO A 468 20.23 -28.28 13.54
C PRO A 468 21.54 -28.92 13.99
N GLU A 469 21.51 -29.68 15.08
CA GLU A 469 22.65 -30.46 15.59
C GLU A 469 23.30 -31.41 14.56
N VAL A 470 22.55 -31.84 13.54
CA VAL A 470 23.05 -32.72 12.47
C VAL A 470 23.56 -31.90 11.30
N TYR A 471 22.70 -31.07 10.70
CA TYR A 471 23.05 -30.41 9.44
C TYR A 471 24.08 -29.28 9.65
N LEU A 472 24.09 -28.59 10.79
CA LEU A 472 25.08 -27.54 11.08
C LEU A 472 26.50 -28.12 11.15
N GLU A 473 26.67 -29.31 11.73
CA GLU A 473 27.96 -30.01 11.76
C GLU A 473 28.43 -30.36 10.35
N GLU A 474 27.53 -30.80 9.47
CA GLU A 474 27.85 -31.09 8.07
C GLU A 474 28.24 -29.84 7.29
N VAL A 475 27.52 -28.73 7.50
CA VAL A 475 27.81 -27.44 6.87
C VAL A 475 29.20 -26.96 7.27
N GLU A 476 29.53 -26.96 8.56
CA GLU A 476 30.83 -26.48 9.03
C GLU A 476 31.98 -27.38 8.58
N LYS A 477 31.77 -28.70 8.49
CA LYS A 477 32.76 -29.63 7.91
C LYS A 477 33.00 -29.40 6.43
N ARG A 478 31.93 -29.18 5.66
CA ARG A 478 32.02 -29.06 4.20
C ARG A 478 32.46 -27.66 3.76
N PHE A 479 32.02 -26.64 4.47
CA PHE A 479 32.31 -25.23 4.20
C PHE A 479 32.70 -24.51 5.50
N PRO A 480 33.94 -24.70 6.00
CA PRO A 480 34.40 -24.03 7.22
C PRO A 480 34.19 -22.52 7.17
N GLY A 481 33.65 -21.96 8.25
CA GLY A 481 33.31 -20.55 8.40
C GLY A 481 32.00 -20.11 7.74
N ALA A 482 31.25 -20.99 7.07
CA ALA A 482 29.94 -20.64 6.51
C ALA A 482 28.93 -20.31 7.62
N LEU A 483 28.94 -21.04 8.73
CA LEU A 483 28.09 -20.75 9.90
C LEU A 483 28.46 -19.41 10.55
N ALA A 484 29.76 -19.18 10.77
CA ALA A 484 30.26 -17.93 11.33
C ALA A 484 29.95 -16.71 10.45
N SER A 485 29.90 -16.89 9.12
CA SER A 485 29.53 -15.81 8.17
C SER A 485 28.07 -15.35 8.30
N GLN A 486 27.22 -16.13 8.98
CA GLN A 486 25.81 -15.79 9.28
C GLN A 486 25.54 -15.69 10.79
N TRP A 487 26.60 -15.44 11.58
CA TRP A 487 26.55 -15.26 13.03
C TRP A 487 25.89 -16.42 13.79
N VAL A 488 26.02 -17.64 13.27
CA VAL A 488 25.60 -18.84 13.99
C VAL A 488 26.66 -19.16 15.08
N PRO A 489 26.27 -19.30 16.36
CA PRO A 489 27.18 -19.74 17.42
C PRO A 489 27.84 -21.07 17.08
N LEU A 490 29.17 -21.19 17.28
CA LEU A 490 29.93 -22.41 16.95
C LEU A 490 30.01 -23.42 18.10
N ASP A 491 29.44 -23.09 19.26
CA ASP A 491 29.28 -24.05 20.35
C ASP A 491 28.22 -25.08 19.98
N ARG A 492 28.65 -26.34 19.85
CA ARG A 492 27.81 -27.47 19.43
C ARG A 492 26.68 -27.78 20.39
N GLU A 493 26.85 -27.47 21.68
CA GLU A 493 25.77 -27.67 22.65
C GLU A 493 24.58 -26.75 22.34
N LEU A 494 24.82 -25.55 21.80
CA LEU A 494 23.77 -24.61 21.40
C LEU A 494 22.97 -25.05 20.16
N TRP A 495 23.39 -26.10 19.45
CA TRP A 495 22.67 -26.59 18.26
C TRP A 495 21.55 -27.58 18.62
N ARG A 496 21.49 -28.02 19.87
CA ARG A 496 20.43 -28.89 20.38
C ARG A 496 19.17 -28.08 20.66
N VAL A 497 18.01 -28.66 20.35
CA VAL A 497 16.71 -28.01 20.52
C VAL A 497 16.45 -27.59 21.96
N GLU A 498 16.96 -28.35 22.94
CA GLU A 498 16.82 -28.04 24.36
C GLU A 498 17.50 -26.73 24.77
N ASN A 499 18.53 -26.31 24.02
CA ASN A 499 19.32 -25.09 24.27
C ASN A 499 18.93 -23.93 23.32
N TYR A 500 17.73 -23.99 22.72
CA TYR A 500 17.31 -23.02 21.71
C TYR A 500 17.28 -21.57 22.22
N ARG A 501 16.92 -21.34 23.50
CA ARG A 501 16.88 -19.98 24.07
C ARG A 501 18.28 -19.40 24.24
N GLU A 502 19.23 -20.22 24.67
CA GLU A 502 20.65 -19.91 24.79
C GLU A 502 21.26 -19.64 23.41
N PHE A 503 20.88 -20.44 22.40
CA PHE A 503 21.25 -20.20 21.01
C PHE A 503 20.79 -18.82 20.53
N LEU A 504 19.51 -18.47 20.73
CA LEU A 504 18.98 -17.17 20.37
C LEU A 504 19.73 -16.04 21.09
N ALA A 505 20.00 -16.19 22.39
CA ALA A 505 20.72 -15.18 23.17
C ALA A 505 22.13 -14.92 22.63
N GLU A 506 22.90 -15.98 22.35
CA GLU A 506 24.26 -15.85 21.83
C GLU A 506 24.27 -15.31 20.40
N ARG A 507 23.34 -15.76 19.54
CA ARG A 507 23.20 -15.24 18.18
C ARG A 507 22.83 -13.76 18.16
N ARG A 508 21.93 -13.31 19.04
CA ARG A 508 21.61 -11.88 19.21
C ARG A 508 22.84 -11.07 19.63
N ARG A 509 23.69 -11.60 20.51
CA ARG A 509 24.94 -10.96 20.91
C ARG A 509 25.89 -10.77 19.72
N LEU A 510 26.07 -11.82 18.91
CA LEU A 510 26.91 -11.78 17.70
C LEU A 510 26.38 -10.80 16.65
N LEU A 511 25.06 -10.80 16.41
CA LEU A 511 24.40 -9.88 15.48
C LEU A 511 24.51 -8.43 15.94
N ALA A 512 24.27 -8.13 17.22
CA ALA A 512 24.42 -6.80 17.77
C ALA A 512 25.86 -6.28 17.65
N ALA A 513 26.87 -7.13 17.90
CA ALA A 513 28.27 -6.76 17.72
C ALA A 513 28.59 -6.41 16.26
N ALA A 514 28.10 -7.21 15.30
CA ALA A 514 28.28 -6.96 13.88
C ALA A 514 27.55 -5.70 13.39
N ALA A 515 26.33 -5.47 13.88
CA ALA A 515 25.54 -4.29 13.58
C ALA A 515 26.23 -3.01 14.07
N ASN A 516 26.70 -2.98 15.32
CA ASN A 516 27.44 -1.84 15.87
C ASN A 516 28.72 -1.56 15.07
N ARG A 517 29.51 -2.60 14.76
CA ARG A 517 30.70 -2.46 13.92
C ARG A 517 30.37 -1.81 12.58
N PHE A 518 29.31 -2.28 11.92
CA PHE A 518 28.89 -1.72 10.64
C PHE A 518 28.45 -0.24 10.74
N VAL A 519 27.60 0.12 11.71
CA VAL A 519 27.18 1.53 11.85
C VAL A 519 28.33 2.44 12.30
N GLU A 520 29.28 1.95 13.08
CA GLU A 520 30.51 2.68 13.41
C GLU A 520 31.39 2.92 12.18
N GLU A 521 31.52 1.94 11.29
CA GLU A 521 32.18 2.11 9.98
C GLU A 521 31.48 3.19 9.13
N LEU A 522 30.15 3.27 9.16
CA LEU A 522 29.42 4.33 8.46
C LEU A 522 29.69 5.72 9.05
N LEU A 523 29.78 5.83 10.38
CA LEU A 523 29.98 7.11 11.06
C LEU A 523 31.42 7.64 10.90
N ASN A 524 32.40 6.75 11.07
CA ASN A 524 33.82 7.09 11.15
C ASN A 524 34.58 6.87 9.83
N GLY A 525 33.98 6.15 8.88
CA GLY A 525 34.63 5.67 7.65
C GLY A 525 35.30 4.30 7.87
N SER A 526 35.28 3.45 6.85
CA SER A 526 35.92 2.13 6.90
C SER A 526 37.41 2.19 6.51
N PRO A 527 38.32 1.48 7.21
CA PRO A 527 39.71 1.31 6.76
C PRO A 527 39.85 0.36 5.55
N ALA A 528 38.80 -0.37 5.17
CA ALA A 528 38.77 -1.24 4.00
C ALA A 528 37.57 -0.88 3.11
N ALA A 529 37.84 -0.47 1.87
CA ALA A 529 36.78 -0.30 0.88
C ALA A 529 36.01 -1.62 0.70
N PRO A 530 34.68 -1.64 0.76
CA PRO A 530 33.92 -2.79 0.30
C PRO A 530 34.29 -3.02 -1.17
N ALA A 531 34.51 -4.28 -1.55
CA ALA A 531 34.67 -4.64 -2.95
C ALA A 531 33.47 -4.12 -3.74
N ALA A 532 33.73 -3.36 -4.80
CA ALA A 532 32.70 -2.77 -5.63
C ALA A 532 31.78 -3.88 -6.18
N VAL A 533 30.55 -3.92 -5.70
CA VAL A 533 29.51 -4.76 -6.31
C VAL A 533 29.08 -4.06 -7.60
N SER A 534 29.38 -4.67 -8.74
CA SER A 534 28.91 -4.19 -10.05
C SER A 534 27.43 -4.56 -10.19
N TYR A 535 26.58 -3.55 -10.35
CA TYR A 535 25.17 -3.73 -10.67
C TYR A 535 25.02 -3.71 -12.19
N SER A 536 24.67 -4.84 -12.79
CA SER A 536 24.08 -4.84 -14.13
C SER A 536 22.58 -4.63 -14.00
N THR A 537 22.06 -3.67 -14.76
CA THR A 537 20.63 -3.54 -15.02
C THR A 537 20.13 -4.79 -15.75
N THR A 538 18.95 -5.26 -15.38
CA THR A 538 18.21 -6.41 -15.93
C THR A 538 18.81 -7.81 -15.69
N LEU A 539 18.57 -8.34 -14.49
CA LEU A 539 18.38 -9.77 -14.25
C LEU A 539 17.22 -9.91 -13.27
N GLU A 540 16.15 -10.60 -13.67
CA GLU A 540 15.01 -10.88 -12.79
C GLU A 540 15.50 -11.74 -11.62
N ALA A 541 15.61 -11.14 -10.44
CA ALA A 541 15.69 -11.89 -9.20
C ALA A 541 14.38 -12.70 -9.10
N ALA A 542 14.48 -14.03 -9.12
CA ALA A 542 13.33 -14.85 -8.78
C ALA A 542 12.89 -14.48 -7.36
N PRO A 543 11.60 -14.18 -7.13
CA PRO A 543 11.11 -13.77 -5.82
C PRO A 543 11.51 -14.83 -4.79
N ALA A 544 12.10 -14.37 -3.69
CA ALA A 544 12.44 -15.21 -2.55
C ALA A 544 11.18 -15.88 -2.01
N PRO A 545 11.09 -17.22 -1.98
CA PRO A 545 10.00 -17.87 -1.26
C PRO A 545 10.08 -17.51 0.23
N MET A 546 8.90 -17.27 0.78
CA MET A 546 8.70 -16.65 2.09
C MET A 546 8.20 -17.74 3.07
N ALA A 547 8.22 -17.49 4.38
CA ALA A 547 7.64 -18.43 5.34
C ALA A 547 6.11 -18.59 5.11
N ALA A 548 5.46 -19.66 5.59
CA ALA A 548 4.02 -19.89 5.31
C ALA A 548 3.09 -18.69 5.63
N ASP A 549 3.30 -18.00 6.76
CA ASP A 549 2.57 -16.77 7.11
C ASP A 549 2.81 -15.64 6.08
N ASP A 550 4.04 -15.58 5.56
CA ASP A 550 4.48 -14.60 4.59
C ASP A 550 4.06 -14.96 3.15
N GLU A 551 3.87 -16.24 2.85
CA GLU A 551 3.25 -16.74 1.62
C GLU A 551 1.76 -16.38 1.61
N GLU A 552 1.09 -16.44 2.77
CA GLU A 552 -0.28 -15.95 2.94
C GLU A 552 -0.39 -14.44 2.72
N ILE A 553 0.53 -13.64 3.29
CA ILE A 553 0.61 -12.19 3.05
C ILE A 553 0.94 -11.91 1.58
N GLY A 554 1.92 -12.60 1.00
CA GLY A 554 2.33 -12.45 -0.39
C GLY A 554 1.16 -12.71 -1.36
N ALA A 555 0.46 -13.83 -1.18
CA ALA A 555 -0.72 -14.18 -1.95
C ALA A 555 -1.85 -13.15 -1.76
N LEU A 556 -2.04 -12.63 -0.54
CA LEU A 556 -3.01 -11.56 -0.28
C LEU A 556 -2.62 -10.26 -1.00
N LEU A 557 -1.34 -9.86 -0.99
CA LEU A 557 -0.86 -8.65 -1.69
C LEU A 557 -0.99 -8.77 -3.21
N GLU A 558 -0.65 -9.92 -3.79
CA GLU A 558 -0.86 -10.19 -5.21
C GLU A 558 -2.35 -10.14 -5.56
N TRP A 559 -3.19 -10.74 -4.73
CA TRP A 559 -4.64 -10.70 -4.90
C TRP A 559 -5.19 -9.27 -4.81
N LEU A 560 -4.73 -8.47 -3.84
CA LEU A 560 -5.10 -7.05 -3.71
C LEU A 560 -4.73 -6.28 -4.98
N GLN A 561 -3.52 -6.49 -5.51
CA GLN A 561 -3.03 -5.83 -6.72
C GLN A 561 -3.84 -6.24 -7.95
N ALA A 562 -4.08 -7.54 -8.14
CA ALA A 562 -4.89 -8.09 -9.24
C ALA A 562 -6.31 -7.50 -9.24
N ASN A 563 -6.85 -7.20 -8.06
CA ASN A 563 -8.17 -6.62 -7.88
C ASN A 563 -8.18 -5.09 -7.71
N LYS A 564 -7.03 -4.43 -7.95
CA LYS A 564 -6.86 -2.97 -7.87
C LYS A 564 -7.31 -2.39 -6.53
N LEU A 565 -7.04 -3.09 -5.44
CA LEU A 565 -7.34 -2.65 -4.09
C LEU A 565 -6.16 -1.87 -3.50
N PRO A 566 -6.41 -0.89 -2.61
CA PRO A 566 -5.34 -0.15 -1.95
C PRO A 566 -4.40 -1.11 -1.22
N ARG A 567 -3.10 -0.96 -1.46
CA ARG A 567 -2.08 -1.76 -0.78
C ARG A 567 -2.00 -1.35 0.69
N PRO A 568 -1.95 -2.29 1.64
CA PRO A 568 -1.78 -1.99 3.06
C PRO A 568 -0.35 -1.52 3.34
N GLU A 569 -0.19 -0.85 4.47
CA GLU A 569 1.10 -0.69 5.13
C GLU A 569 1.50 -2.02 5.75
N LEU A 570 2.70 -2.49 5.41
CA LEU A 570 3.28 -3.72 5.93
C LEU A 570 3.92 -3.44 7.29
N ASP A 571 3.74 -4.37 8.23
CA ASP A 571 4.38 -4.34 9.55
C ASP A 571 4.19 -2.99 10.25
N PHE A 572 2.94 -2.53 10.24
CA PHE A 572 2.56 -1.19 10.65
C PHE A 572 2.59 -1.03 12.17
N GLU A 573 3.21 0.06 12.63
CA GLU A 573 3.31 0.37 14.05
C GLU A 573 2.10 1.17 14.52
N ILE A 574 1.33 0.55 15.40
CA ILE A 574 0.21 1.18 16.08
C ILE A 574 0.78 1.99 17.24
N CYS A 575 0.80 3.31 17.06
CA CYS A 575 1.30 4.24 18.06
C CYS A 575 0.18 4.78 18.95
N GLY A 576 0.52 5.06 20.21
CA GLY A 576 -0.31 5.77 21.17
C GLY A 576 -0.28 7.29 20.95
N PRO A 577 -1.08 8.05 21.71
CA PRO A 577 -1.20 9.50 21.56
C PRO A 577 0.10 10.28 21.79
N ALA A 578 1.06 9.72 22.54
CA ALA A 578 2.36 10.34 22.76
C ALA A 578 3.44 9.85 21.78
N GLY A 579 3.05 9.09 20.75
CA GLY A 579 3.95 8.56 19.71
C GLY A 579 4.74 7.33 20.14
N GLU A 580 4.42 6.75 21.29
CA GLU A 580 4.94 5.47 21.75
C GLU A 580 4.33 4.32 20.94
N VAL A 581 5.13 3.33 20.53
CA VAL A 581 4.60 2.15 19.84
C VAL A 581 3.90 1.26 20.86
N LEU A 582 2.60 1.04 20.67
CA LEU A 582 1.78 0.16 21.50
C LEU A 582 1.82 -1.27 20.98
N THR A 583 1.76 -1.46 19.66
CA THR A 583 1.88 -2.78 19.01
C THR A 583 2.30 -2.64 17.55
N VAL A 584 2.73 -3.74 16.93
CA VAL A 584 2.98 -3.85 15.48
C VAL A 584 1.99 -4.87 14.90
N VAL A 585 1.43 -4.60 13.72
CA VAL A 585 0.51 -5.49 13.01
C VAL A 585 1.06 -5.86 11.64
N ASP A 586 0.78 -7.07 11.16
CA ASP A 586 1.36 -7.59 9.91
C ASP A 586 0.95 -6.74 8.69
N LEU A 587 -0.31 -6.32 8.64
CA LEU A 587 -0.83 -5.39 7.64
C LEU A 587 -1.73 -4.36 8.31
N ALA A 588 -1.70 -3.11 7.86
CA ALA A 588 -2.68 -2.11 8.24
C ALA A 588 -3.13 -1.24 7.07
N TRP A 589 -4.40 -0.85 7.13
CA TRP A 589 -4.90 0.36 6.49
C TRP A 589 -5.29 1.32 7.61
N PRO A 590 -4.38 2.19 8.08
CA PRO A 590 -4.62 3.04 9.24
C PRO A 590 -5.75 4.05 9.01
N ASN A 591 -5.98 4.45 7.76
CA ASN A 591 -7.10 5.31 7.37
C ASN A 591 -8.29 4.51 6.80
N GLY A 592 -8.26 3.19 6.95
CA GLY A 592 -9.20 2.26 6.35
C GLY A 592 -8.82 1.87 4.92
N VAL A 593 -9.27 0.68 4.49
CA VAL A 593 -9.10 0.19 3.11
C VAL A 593 -9.64 1.20 2.08
N GLN A 594 -10.74 1.86 2.44
CA GLN A 594 -11.28 3.02 1.73
C GLN A 594 -11.07 4.24 2.62
N GLU A 595 -10.08 5.06 2.28
CA GLU A 595 -9.69 6.21 3.09
C GLU A 595 -10.87 7.15 3.38
N GLY A 596 -11.17 7.31 4.67
CA GLY A 596 -12.28 8.13 5.18
C GLY A 596 -13.68 7.52 5.04
N TYR A 597 -13.80 6.22 4.76
CA TYR A 597 -15.08 5.50 4.65
C TYR A 597 -15.13 4.20 5.45
N SER A 598 -14.12 3.36 5.31
CA SER A 598 -13.99 2.17 6.15
C SER A 598 -13.27 2.53 7.44
N GLN A 599 -13.65 1.90 8.55
CA GLN A 599 -12.83 1.95 9.76
C GLN A 599 -11.41 1.43 9.47
N PRO A 600 -10.39 1.85 10.24
CA PRO A 600 -9.04 1.31 10.12
C PRO A 600 -9.07 -0.22 10.14
N VAL A 601 -8.25 -0.87 9.30
CA VAL A 601 -8.22 -2.34 9.19
C VAL A 601 -6.82 -2.82 9.51
N ALA A 602 -6.69 -3.91 10.25
CA ALA A 602 -5.42 -4.57 10.54
C ALA A 602 -5.51 -6.08 10.29
N LEU A 603 -4.43 -6.67 9.78
CA LEU A 603 -4.20 -8.11 9.83
C LEU A 603 -3.21 -8.40 10.96
N VAL A 604 -3.55 -9.36 11.81
CA VAL A 604 -2.69 -9.89 12.86
C VAL A 604 -2.77 -11.41 12.78
N LEU A 605 -1.94 -12.06 11.96
CA LEU A 605 -1.88 -13.53 11.75
C LEU A 605 -1.58 -14.33 13.03
N GLN A 606 -1.49 -13.66 14.16
CA GLN A 606 -1.30 -14.20 15.49
C GLN A 606 -2.31 -13.60 16.45
N GLU A 607 -3.10 -14.46 17.08
CA GLU A 607 -4.02 -14.04 18.13
C GLU A 607 -3.22 -13.65 19.38
N ASP A 608 -2.85 -12.39 19.49
CA ASP A 608 -2.41 -11.79 20.75
C ASP A 608 -3.58 -11.01 21.34
N ARG A 609 -4.13 -11.53 22.45
CA ARG A 609 -5.27 -10.92 23.15
C ARG A 609 -4.98 -9.48 23.58
N GLU A 610 -3.73 -9.14 23.85
CA GLU A 610 -3.32 -7.79 24.19
C GLU A 610 -3.30 -6.89 22.95
N GLN A 611 -2.72 -7.33 21.83
CA GLN A 611 -2.75 -6.60 20.55
C GLN A 611 -4.18 -6.36 20.05
N ASN A 612 -5.01 -7.40 20.08
CA ASN A 612 -6.42 -7.33 19.71
C ASN A 612 -7.19 -6.32 20.57
N ARG A 613 -6.86 -6.23 21.86
CA ARG A 613 -7.45 -5.25 22.78
C ARG A 613 -7.02 -3.81 22.44
N ILE A 614 -5.73 -3.60 22.16
CA ILE A 614 -5.18 -2.30 21.75
C ILE A 614 -5.84 -1.83 20.45
N LEU A 615 -5.89 -2.71 19.43
CA LEU A 615 -6.51 -2.41 18.14
C LEU A 615 -7.98 -2.03 18.28
N ASN A 616 -8.73 -2.78 19.09
CA ASN A 616 -10.14 -2.49 19.33
C ASN A 616 -10.34 -1.14 20.05
N GLN A 617 -9.50 -0.81 21.03
CA GLN A 617 -9.54 0.50 21.71
C GLN A 617 -9.26 1.67 20.77
N LEU A 618 -8.42 1.45 19.75
CA LEU A 618 -8.07 2.43 18.73
C LEU A 618 -9.02 2.42 17.52
N GLY A 619 -10.10 1.61 17.56
CA GLY A 619 -11.13 1.58 16.51
C GLY A 619 -10.76 0.77 15.26
N TYR A 620 -9.70 -0.03 15.30
CA TYR A 620 -9.33 -0.92 14.19
C TYR A 620 -10.27 -2.13 14.12
N ARG A 621 -10.72 -2.46 12.90
CA ARG A 621 -11.16 -3.82 12.56
C ARG A 621 -9.92 -4.68 12.39
N TYR A 622 -9.71 -5.66 13.25
CA TYR A 622 -8.61 -6.60 13.08
C TYR A 622 -9.12 -7.95 12.61
N PHE A 623 -8.25 -8.68 11.90
CA PHE A 623 -8.46 -10.03 11.42
C PHE A 623 -7.28 -10.90 11.83
N ASN A 624 -7.53 -12.16 12.17
CA ASN A 624 -6.47 -13.07 12.61
C ASN A 624 -6.06 -14.12 11.57
N SER A 625 -6.62 -14.03 10.36
CA SER A 625 -6.23 -14.86 9.21
C SER A 625 -6.31 -14.03 7.92
N ALA A 626 -5.43 -14.30 6.95
CA ALA A 626 -5.50 -13.62 5.67
C ALA A 626 -6.77 -14.03 4.91
N LYS A 627 -7.24 -15.28 5.12
CA LYS A 627 -8.53 -15.76 4.60
C LYS A 627 -9.71 -14.92 5.07
N ASP A 628 -9.85 -14.63 6.37
CA ASP A 628 -10.97 -13.85 6.90
C ASP A 628 -10.89 -12.39 6.48
N LEU A 629 -9.67 -11.83 6.46
CA LEU A 629 -9.44 -10.49 5.92
C LEU A 629 -9.85 -10.45 4.45
N ARG A 630 -9.41 -11.43 3.65
CA ARG A 630 -9.77 -11.55 2.24
C ARG A 630 -11.28 -11.66 2.08
N ALA A 631 -11.97 -12.54 2.81
CA ALA A 631 -13.43 -12.66 2.74
C ALA A 631 -14.15 -11.34 3.10
N TYR A 632 -13.63 -10.60 4.09
CA TYR A 632 -14.12 -9.27 4.41
C TYR A 632 -13.88 -8.28 3.26
N LEU A 633 -12.69 -8.27 2.66
CA LEU A 633 -12.37 -7.42 1.52
C LEU A 633 -13.21 -7.81 0.30
N GLU A 634 -13.34 -9.09 -0.02
CA GLU A 634 -14.22 -9.63 -1.05
C GLU A 634 -15.66 -9.19 -0.85
N LYS A 635 -16.15 -9.15 0.38
CA LYS A 635 -17.47 -8.59 0.70
C LYS A 635 -17.52 -7.08 0.53
N LEU A 636 -16.48 -6.38 0.99
CA LEU A 636 -16.36 -4.92 0.93
C LEU A 636 -16.34 -4.43 -0.53
N VAL A 637 -15.57 -5.09 -1.40
CA VAL A 637 -15.33 -4.64 -2.79
C VAL A 637 -16.04 -5.48 -3.83
N GLY A 638 -16.52 -6.67 -3.46
CA GLY A 638 -17.44 -7.44 -4.26
C GLY A 638 -16.87 -8.50 -5.17
N ILE A 639 -15.86 -9.22 -4.72
CA ILE A 639 -15.24 -10.24 -5.55
C ILE A 639 -15.98 -11.52 -5.20
N ALA A 640 -16.58 -12.20 -6.17
CA ALA A 640 -17.26 -13.46 -5.91
C ALA A 640 -16.20 -14.46 -5.41
N GLY A 641 -16.30 -14.89 -4.15
CA GLY A 641 -15.39 -15.88 -3.59
C GLY A 641 -15.52 -17.20 -4.35
N GLU A 642 -14.40 -17.77 -4.77
CA GLU A 642 -14.32 -19.20 -5.06
C GLU A 642 -14.43 -19.92 -3.71
N GLU A 643 -15.64 -20.36 -3.34
CA GLU A 643 -15.76 -21.36 -2.28
C GLU A 643 -15.25 -22.68 -2.86
N GLU A 644 -14.10 -23.14 -2.36
CA GLU A 644 -13.62 -24.51 -2.57
C GLU A 644 -14.75 -25.47 -2.25
N GLU A 645 -15.08 -26.33 -3.22
CA GLU A 645 -15.96 -27.47 -3.04
C GLU A 645 -15.41 -28.31 -1.87
N VAL A 646 -16.05 -28.19 -0.70
CA VAL A 646 -15.84 -29.11 0.41
C VAL A 646 -16.43 -30.44 -0.03
N GLY A 647 -15.57 -31.28 -0.60
CA GLY A 647 -15.87 -32.69 -0.86
C GLY A 647 -16.28 -33.38 0.43
N HIS A 648 -17.38 -34.12 0.34
CA HIS A 648 -17.99 -34.94 1.37
C HIS A 648 -17.03 -35.88 2.12
#